data_AF-A0A351J161-F1
#
_entry.id   AF-A0A351J161-F1
#
_cell.length_a   1.000
_cell.length_b   1.000
_cell.length_c   1.000
_cell.angle_alpha   90.00
_cell.angle_beta   90.00
_cell.angle_gamma   90.00
#
_symmetry.space_group_name_H-M   'P 1'
#
loop_
_entity.id
_entity.type
_entity.pdbx_description
1 polymer ?
#
loop_
_entity_poly.entity_id
_entity_poly.type
_entity_poly.pdbx_seq_one_letter_code
_entity_poly.pdbx_strand_id
1 'polypeptide(L)'
;MQELKKNTQSPEVYFEEVKSDCTLKQLSRMWWKAVTKSGRELYIRYKGRFLGAITERREGKIIFSVTSALRIALQFSLFLMAALASFPGNASPVGLAFCAAMGKKAKCDGVPAGRKKAFSTPPALAGSLVSMLLLGKTPFIYIAVALCILSIRGVLTKRKFDEPQLVRIAFAGAAGFCVAISSAVLEGFSPQAWGGVMLLCLLTPLFAYIFSSIYTDGLLCPSGTHHFLNREVGLGGVIFAAVYTLGSFTIGGFCPGFALGVFLTLHAARSRGPIFGGLVGMFLGLAGGTVYGIGACCGILGCAGFFAGLFFANSLGAIAAFFLVGMGCAVLSLENTTLWSALTDILLGIAVFYPLMPHLPKDSKELEEINKHVLRQNVIKLEQAKRKINHLSEAFSSLSVSFSDISTRLKKPREEEIFAMINGCCQEHCEVCPVSKMCWGKEYVSSEEPVMILTKQLKEQGKIKEDDLSGQFRMKCTRFSSLVEQLNVRYRDMRKRRIHDDGTDILAAEYSALAGLLNETADGLEENAANNADYITYAREALEQLDLDPVTFAVYGQRSPVVDVFGVSPERIPCSPEEISAVFSTSFGCQFASPSFIYRDGNAMMRMKKKRNFSLECAKASRAKRGECLNGDSVNFFENDDDCFYTVLCDGMGSGHDAALTSRLSGLVVERLMTCVSTKSAT
;
A
#
# COMPACT_ATOMS: atom_id res chain seq x y z
N MET A 1 -4.55 -29.35 22.15
CA MET A 1 -4.34 -29.21 23.62
C MET A 1 -2.95 -29.68 24.04
N GLN A 2 -2.55 -30.92 23.78
CA GLN A 2 -1.18 -31.39 24.06
C GLN A 2 -0.10 -30.63 23.27
N GLU A 3 -0.36 -30.28 22.00
CA GLU A 3 0.55 -29.42 21.20
C GLU A 3 0.66 -27.98 21.72
N LEU A 4 -0.45 -27.40 22.19
CA LEU A 4 -0.47 -26.05 22.77
C LEU A 4 0.28 -26.02 24.12
N LYS A 5 0.14 -27.06 24.96
CA LYS A 5 0.93 -27.20 26.19
C LYS A 5 2.44 -27.35 25.94
N LYS A 6 2.85 -27.86 24.78
CA LYS A 6 4.27 -28.06 24.43
C LYS A 6 4.94 -26.76 23.92
N ASN A 7 4.16 -25.85 23.33
CA ASN A 7 4.69 -24.63 22.68
C ASN A 7 4.58 -23.35 23.51
N THR A 8 4.03 -23.39 24.72
CA THR A 8 4.03 -22.24 25.65
C THR A 8 4.68 -22.63 26.97
N GLN A 9 6.00 -22.42 27.08
CA GLN A 9 6.71 -22.39 28.35
C GLN A 9 6.51 -21.03 29.04
N SER A 10 5.26 -20.74 29.45
CA SER A 10 4.94 -19.59 30.30
C SER A 10 3.96 -20.03 31.38
N PRO A 11 4.26 -19.91 32.68
CA PRO A 11 3.48 -20.49 33.78
C PRO A 11 2.16 -19.75 34.11
N GLU A 12 1.60 -18.96 33.20
CA GLU A 12 0.66 -17.87 33.54
C GLU A 12 -0.82 -18.08 33.13
N VAL A 13 -1.22 -19.22 32.55
CA VAL A 13 -2.62 -19.43 32.08
C VAL A 13 -3.17 -20.82 32.44
N TYR A 14 -4.29 -20.84 33.19
CA TYR A 14 -5.07 -22.05 33.47
C TYR A 14 -6.28 -22.15 32.52
N PHE A 15 -6.54 -23.34 31.99
CA PHE A 15 -7.69 -23.62 31.12
C PHE A 15 -8.65 -24.57 31.83
N GLU A 16 -9.92 -24.17 31.99
CA GLU A 16 -10.98 -25.03 32.51
C GLU A 16 -11.84 -25.58 31.36
N GLU A 17 -12.13 -26.88 31.42
CA GLU A 17 -12.96 -27.58 30.43
C GLU A 17 -14.43 -27.52 30.89
N VAL A 18 -15.25 -26.70 30.22
CA VAL A 18 -16.69 -26.67 30.48
C VAL A 18 -17.31 -27.88 29.79
N LYS A 19 -17.60 -28.94 30.55
CA LYS A 19 -18.29 -30.15 30.05
C LYS A 19 -19.76 -29.83 29.74
N SER A 20 -20.17 -30.08 28.50
CA SER A 20 -21.57 -30.35 28.17
C SER A 20 -21.62 -31.38 27.05
N ASP A 21 -22.25 -32.53 27.30
CA ASP A 21 -22.50 -33.60 26.34
C ASP A 21 -23.26 -33.06 25.12
N CYS A 22 -22.65 -33.06 23.92
CA CYS A 22 -23.40 -32.87 22.67
C CYS A 22 -22.64 -33.19 21.38
N THR A 23 -23.41 -33.52 20.35
CA THR A 23 -23.04 -34.08 19.03
C THR A 23 -22.31 -33.14 18.07
N LEU A 24 -21.62 -33.72 17.07
CA LEU A 24 -20.66 -33.12 16.13
C LEU A 24 -21.05 -31.78 15.46
N LYS A 25 -22.35 -31.44 15.34
CA LYS A 25 -22.80 -30.15 14.79
C LYS A 25 -22.58 -28.97 15.76
N GLN A 26 -22.49 -29.21 17.07
CA GLN A 26 -22.27 -28.18 18.08
C GLN A 26 -20.80 -27.77 18.27
N LEU A 27 -19.83 -28.60 17.85
CA LEU A 27 -18.39 -28.31 17.93
C LEU A 27 -17.97 -27.01 17.20
N SER A 28 -18.71 -26.61 16.16
CA SER A 28 -18.45 -25.36 15.42
C SER A 28 -18.77 -24.06 16.19
N ARG A 29 -19.32 -24.18 17.41
CA ARG A 29 -19.74 -23.08 18.27
C ARG A 29 -19.08 -23.07 19.66
N MET A 30 -18.09 -23.93 19.94
CA MET A 30 -17.42 -23.95 21.25
C MET A 30 -16.59 -22.67 21.47
N TRP A 31 -16.77 -22.09 22.67
CA TRP A 31 -16.00 -20.98 23.19
C TRP A 31 -15.17 -21.49 24.37
N TRP A 32 -13.88 -21.19 24.41
CA TRP A 32 -13.01 -21.55 25.52
C TRP A 32 -12.85 -20.35 26.44
N LYS A 33 -13.06 -20.53 27.75
CA LYS A 33 -12.91 -19.49 28.78
C LYS A 33 -11.52 -19.61 29.40
N ALA A 34 -10.73 -18.55 29.33
CA ALA A 34 -9.46 -18.42 30.06
C ALA A 34 -9.60 -17.28 31.07
N VAL A 35 -9.26 -17.53 32.33
CA VAL A 35 -9.33 -16.53 33.42
C VAL A 35 -7.93 -16.14 33.82
N THR A 36 -7.61 -14.85 33.71
CA THR A 36 -6.35 -14.28 34.19
C THR A 36 -6.41 -13.99 35.70
N LYS A 37 -5.28 -13.99 36.42
CA LYS A 37 -5.24 -13.63 37.85
C LYS A 37 -5.78 -12.23 38.16
N SER A 38 -5.91 -11.34 37.18
CA SER A 38 -6.53 -10.01 37.33
C SER A 38 -8.08 -10.04 37.19
N GLY A 39 -8.71 -11.22 37.23
CA GLY A 39 -10.16 -11.38 37.13
C GLY A 39 -10.74 -11.12 35.73
N ARG A 40 -9.91 -11.01 34.68
CA ARG A 40 -10.39 -10.79 33.30
C ARG A 40 -10.62 -12.13 32.61
N GLU A 41 -11.81 -12.30 32.07
CA GLU A 41 -12.26 -13.49 31.34
C GLU A 41 -12.05 -13.30 29.82
N LEU A 42 -11.34 -14.22 29.19
CA LEU A 42 -11.04 -14.26 27.77
C LEU A 42 -11.78 -15.42 27.11
N TYR A 43 -12.50 -15.14 26.02
CA TYR A 43 -13.26 -16.15 25.27
C TYR A 43 -12.66 -16.38 23.88
N ILE A 44 -12.16 -17.59 23.60
CA ILE A 44 -11.48 -17.95 22.35
C ILE A 44 -12.41 -18.78 21.47
N ARG A 45 -12.58 -18.39 20.20
CA ARG A 45 -13.42 -19.08 19.21
C ARG A 45 -12.59 -19.72 18.10
N TYR A 46 -12.64 -21.04 17.96
CA TYR A 46 -11.86 -21.76 16.95
C TYR A 46 -12.53 -21.71 15.55
N LYS A 47 -11.92 -20.99 14.60
CA LYS A 47 -12.13 -21.17 13.15
C LYS A 47 -10.82 -20.88 12.41
N GLY A 48 -9.95 -21.89 12.30
CA GLY A 48 -8.98 -22.06 11.21
C GLY A 48 -7.93 -20.98 10.90
N ARG A 49 -7.89 -19.82 11.57
CA ARG A 49 -6.84 -18.78 11.46
C ARG A 49 -6.73 -18.03 12.80
N PHE A 50 -5.50 -17.68 13.17
CA PHE A 50 -5.06 -17.17 14.47
C PHE A 50 -5.89 -15.96 14.99
N LEU A 51 -6.21 -15.98 16.29
CA LEU A 51 -7.09 -15.03 16.98
C LEU A 51 -6.32 -13.85 17.59
N GLY A 52 -6.80 -12.63 17.35
CA GLY A 52 -6.61 -11.51 18.28
C GLY A 52 -7.56 -11.64 19.47
N ALA A 53 -7.11 -11.27 20.66
CA ALA A 53 -7.93 -11.22 21.86
C ALA A 53 -9.05 -10.17 21.69
N ILE A 54 -10.32 -10.61 21.75
CA ILE A 54 -11.46 -9.71 21.82
C ILE A 54 -11.79 -9.52 23.30
N THR A 55 -11.50 -8.35 23.83
CA THR A 55 -12.02 -7.90 25.12
C THR A 55 -13.49 -7.50 24.98
N GLU A 56 -14.27 -7.87 26.00
CA GLU A 56 -15.69 -7.58 26.25
C GLU A 56 -16.75 -8.23 25.33
N ARG A 57 -17.44 -9.23 25.90
CA ARG A 57 -18.81 -9.61 25.52
C ARG A 57 -19.75 -9.12 26.63
N ARG A 58 -20.33 -7.92 26.49
CA ARG A 58 -21.48 -7.52 27.32
C ARG A 58 -22.69 -8.33 26.89
N GLU A 59 -23.22 -9.12 27.81
CA GLU A 59 -24.47 -9.85 27.66
C GLU A 59 -25.62 -8.90 27.32
N GLY A 60 -26.52 -9.39 26.47
CA GLY A 60 -27.67 -8.65 25.97
C GLY A 60 -28.66 -8.31 27.07
N LYS A 61 -28.58 -7.07 27.56
CA LYS A 61 -29.77 -6.29 27.89
C LYS A 61 -29.94 -5.25 26.80
N ILE A 62 -31.14 -5.18 26.21
CA ILE A 62 -31.56 -4.12 25.30
C ILE A 62 -31.62 -2.82 26.12
N ILE A 63 -30.45 -2.23 26.38
CA ILE A 63 -30.34 -0.86 26.83
C ILE A 63 -30.24 -0.07 25.53
N PHE A 64 -31.40 0.37 25.05
CA PHE A 64 -31.47 1.41 24.03
C PHE A 64 -30.78 2.63 24.65
N SER A 65 -29.47 2.80 24.40
CA SER A 65 -28.75 3.94 24.97
C SER A 65 -29.38 5.20 24.39
N VAL A 66 -29.62 6.21 25.22
CA VAL A 66 -30.19 7.51 24.83
C VAL A 66 -29.47 8.08 23.59
N THR A 67 -28.17 7.80 23.45
CA THR A 67 -27.33 8.17 22.29
C THR A 67 -27.70 7.46 20.98
N SER A 68 -28.24 6.24 21.02
CA SER A 68 -28.70 5.51 19.83
C SER A 68 -30.08 5.98 19.35
N ALA A 69 -31.00 6.25 20.28
CA ALA A 69 -32.28 6.86 19.97
C ALA A 69 -32.11 8.27 19.41
N LEU A 70 -31.24 9.09 20.02
CA LEU A 70 -30.93 10.44 19.55
C LEU A 70 -30.33 10.43 18.13
N ARG A 71 -29.45 9.48 17.82
CA ARG A 71 -28.90 9.33 16.45
C ARG A 71 -29.95 8.92 15.42
N ILE A 72 -30.87 8.02 15.79
CA ILE A 72 -31.97 7.60 14.91
C ILE A 72 -32.92 8.78 14.67
N ALA A 73 -33.24 9.56 15.71
CA ALA A 73 -34.06 10.75 15.61
C ALA A 73 -33.40 11.84 14.75
N LEU A 74 -32.10 12.08 14.92
CA LEU A 74 -31.33 13.03 14.10
C LEU A 74 -31.24 12.59 12.62
N GLN A 75 -31.11 11.29 12.35
CA GLN A 75 -31.14 10.77 10.98
C GLN A 75 -32.52 10.97 10.37
N PHE A 76 -33.57 10.59 11.10
CA PHE A 76 -34.94 10.78 10.65
C PHE A 76 -35.23 12.25 10.33
N SER A 77 -34.86 13.18 11.22
CA SER A 77 -35.08 14.62 11.01
C SER A 77 -34.26 15.17 9.83
N LEU A 78 -32.99 14.78 9.70
CA LEU A 78 -32.16 15.20 8.56
C LEU A 78 -32.75 14.74 7.22
N PHE A 79 -33.23 13.50 7.15
CA PHE A 79 -33.83 12.95 5.94
C PHE A 79 -35.21 13.50 5.64
N LEU A 80 -36.01 13.75 6.67
CA LEU A 80 -37.27 14.45 6.55
C LEU A 80 -37.01 15.82 5.89
N MET A 81 -36.09 16.61 6.45
CA MET A 81 -35.76 17.94 5.95
C MET A 81 -35.16 17.91 4.54
N ALA A 82 -34.25 16.98 4.25
CA ALA A 82 -33.67 16.86 2.91
C ALA A 82 -34.72 16.48 1.84
N ALA A 83 -35.65 15.58 2.16
CA ALA A 83 -36.67 15.15 1.20
C ALA A 83 -37.77 16.20 0.93
N LEU A 84 -37.91 17.20 1.82
CA LEU A 84 -38.86 18.33 1.65
C LEU A 84 -38.36 19.38 0.64
N ALA A 85 -37.16 19.21 0.07
CA ALA A 85 -36.60 20.12 -0.91
C ALA A 85 -37.50 20.23 -2.14
N SER A 86 -38.11 21.42 -2.32
CA SER A 86 -38.95 21.74 -3.48
C SER A 86 -38.20 22.68 -4.42
N PHE A 87 -38.05 22.27 -5.67
CA PHE A 87 -37.43 23.05 -6.72
C PHE A 87 -38.50 23.77 -7.57
N PRO A 88 -38.12 24.78 -8.38
CA PRO A 88 -39.05 25.48 -9.25
C PRO A 88 -39.92 24.54 -10.09
N GLY A 89 -41.22 24.85 -10.20
CA GLY A 89 -42.19 23.97 -10.85
C GLY A 89 -42.67 22.78 -9.99
N ASN A 90 -42.70 22.94 -8.66
CA ASN A 90 -43.16 21.94 -7.68
C ASN A 90 -42.43 20.57 -7.76
N ALA A 91 -41.19 20.56 -8.24
CA ALA A 91 -40.41 19.34 -8.39
C ALA A 91 -39.70 18.97 -7.09
N SER A 92 -39.98 17.80 -6.50
CA SER A 92 -39.31 17.30 -5.29
C SER A 92 -38.58 15.97 -5.56
N PRO A 93 -37.37 16.00 -6.16
CA PRO A 93 -36.64 14.81 -6.61
C PRO A 93 -35.98 14.02 -5.46
N VAL A 94 -35.67 14.67 -4.34
CA VAL A 94 -34.77 14.13 -3.30
C VAL A 94 -35.35 12.90 -2.61
N GLY A 95 -36.65 12.92 -2.26
CA GLY A 95 -37.29 11.78 -1.61
C GLY A 95 -37.32 10.53 -2.49
N LEU A 96 -37.66 10.68 -3.78
CA LEU A 96 -37.71 9.59 -4.75
C LEU A 96 -36.32 9.02 -5.04
N ALA A 97 -35.34 9.91 -5.19
CA ALA A 97 -33.94 9.55 -5.37
C ALA A 97 -33.41 8.72 -4.20
N PHE A 98 -33.81 9.06 -2.97
CA PHE A 98 -33.42 8.30 -1.78
C PHE A 98 -34.02 6.89 -1.77
N CYS A 99 -35.31 6.75 -2.07
CA CYS A 99 -35.98 5.44 -2.17
C CYS A 99 -35.34 4.54 -3.25
N ALA A 100 -34.85 5.13 -4.34
CA ALA A 100 -34.14 4.42 -5.40
C ALA A 100 -32.67 4.09 -5.04
N ALA A 101 -31.98 4.95 -4.29
CA ALA A 101 -30.57 4.79 -3.93
C ALA A 101 -30.31 3.76 -2.81
N MET A 102 -31.32 3.47 -1.98
CA MET A 102 -31.20 2.55 -0.85
C MET A 102 -30.63 1.19 -1.25
N GLY A 103 -29.64 0.70 -0.49
CA GLY A 103 -28.98 -0.58 -0.73
C GLY A 103 -28.59 -1.29 0.56
N LYS A 104 -28.24 -2.58 0.45
CA LYS A 104 -27.71 -3.35 1.58
C LYS A 104 -26.29 -2.88 1.90
N LYS A 105 -26.02 -2.53 3.17
CA LYS A 105 -24.66 -2.18 3.62
C LYS A 105 -23.69 -3.32 3.32
N ALA A 106 -22.63 -3.02 2.58
CA ALA A 106 -21.49 -3.90 2.42
C ALA A 106 -20.91 -4.28 3.80
N LYS A 107 -20.67 -5.57 4.02
CA LYS A 107 -19.95 -6.04 5.21
C LYS A 107 -18.46 -5.74 4.97
N CYS A 108 -17.98 -4.61 5.46
CA CYS A 108 -16.53 -4.36 5.50
C CYS A 108 -15.91 -5.25 6.59
N ASP A 109 -15.32 -6.38 6.21
CA ASP A 109 -14.48 -7.20 7.06
C ASP A 109 -13.16 -6.43 7.30
N GLY A 110 -12.98 -5.84 8.49
CA GLY A 110 -11.72 -5.18 8.87
C GLY A 110 -11.85 -3.90 9.71
N VAL A 111 -13.03 -3.26 9.77
CA VAL A 111 -13.21 -2.02 10.56
C VAL A 111 -13.69 -2.35 11.99
N PRO A 112 -13.06 -1.81 13.06
CA PRO A 112 -13.44 -2.08 14.45
C PRO A 112 -14.92 -1.74 14.71
N ALA A 113 -15.57 -2.60 15.51
CA ALA A 113 -17.02 -2.69 15.67
C ALA A 113 -17.74 -1.40 16.14
N GLY A 114 -17.01 -0.41 16.67
CA GLY A 114 -17.56 0.89 17.08
C GLY A 114 -18.03 1.78 15.93
N ARG A 115 -17.44 1.66 14.73
CA ARG A 115 -17.79 2.48 13.54
C ARG A 115 -18.91 1.89 12.66
N LYS A 116 -19.43 0.70 13.00
CA LYS A 116 -20.45 -0.03 12.21
C LYS A 116 -21.87 0.58 12.26
N LYS A 117 -22.11 1.60 13.10
CA LYS A 117 -23.45 2.11 13.45
C LYS A 117 -23.77 3.52 12.91
N ALA A 118 -23.07 4.03 11.91
CA ALA A 118 -23.25 5.44 11.52
C ALA A 118 -24.54 5.75 10.75
N PHE A 119 -25.21 4.78 10.12
CA PHE A 119 -26.39 5.06 9.28
C PHE A 119 -27.33 3.87 9.21
N SER A 120 -28.57 4.03 9.63
CA SER A 120 -29.57 2.96 9.55
C SER A 120 -30.55 3.25 8.41
N THR A 121 -30.75 2.27 7.53
CA THR A 121 -31.67 2.39 6.38
C THR A 121 -33.15 2.63 6.77
N PRO A 122 -33.67 2.13 7.91
CA PRO A 122 -35.09 2.34 8.26
C PRO A 122 -35.52 3.78 8.58
N PRO A 123 -34.83 4.56 9.44
CA PRO A 123 -35.25 5.94 9.74
C PRO A 123 -35.10 6.89 8.54
N ALA A 124 -34.16 6.61 7.65
CA ALA A 124 -34.01 7.41 6.44
C ALA A 124 -35.16 7.19 5.43
N LEU A 125 -35.61 5.93 5.28
CA LEU A 125 -36.82 5.61 4.50
C LEU A 125 -38.06 6.26 5.13
N ALA A 126 -38.22 6.13 6.45
CA ALA A 126 -39.35 6.70 7.17
C ALA A 126 -39.39 8.23 7.03
N GLY A 127 -38.24 8.91 7.16
CA GLY A 127 -38.14 10.36 6.97
C GLY A 127 -38.51 10.80 5.55
N SER A 128 -38.03 10.07 4.54
CA SER A 128 -38.37 10.35 3.13
C SER A 128 -39.86 10.16 2.84
N LEU A 129 -40.49 9.08 3.32
CA LEU A 129 -41.91 8.81 3.11
C LEU A 129 -42.81 9.81 3.85
N VAL A 130 -42.45 10.19 5.07
CA VAL A 130 -43.19 11.21 5.85
C VAL A 130 -43.05 12.58 5.19
N SER A 131 -41.87 12.91 4.67
CA SER A 131 -41.65 14.15 3.91
C SER A 131 -42.55 14.22 2.68
N MET A 132 -42.69 13.11 1.93
CA MET A 132 -43.57 13.06 0.77
C MET A 132 -45.04 13.30 1.10
N LEU A 133 -45.48 12.94 2.31
CA LEU A 133 -46.83 13.20 2.79
C LEU A 133 -47.08 14.69 3.06
N LEU A 134 -46.03 15.42 3.45
CA LEU A 134 -46.08 16.85 3.80
C LEU A 134 -46.03 17.76 2.56
N LEU A 135 -45.75 17.22 1.37
CA LEU A 135 -45.78 17.94 0.09
C LEU A 135 -47.23 18.14 -0.37
N GLY A 136 -47.86 19.23 0.09
CA GLY A 136 -49.30 19.44 0.10
C GLY A 136 -50.10 19.48 -1.21
N LYS A 137 -49.55 19.22 -2.41
CA LYS A 137 -50.33 19.29 -3.67
C LYS A 137 -50.37 18.03 -4.55
N THR A 138 -49.49 17.04 -4.37
CA THR A 138 -49.58 15.71 -5.05
C THR A 138 -48.98 14.56 -4.21
N PRO A 139 -49.20 14.47 -2.89
CA PRO A 139 -48.47 13.53 -2.03
C PRO A 139 -48.75 12.06 -2.40
N PHE A 140 -49.96 11.77 -2.88
CA PHE A 140 -50.38 10.42 -3.25
C PHE A 140 -49.59 9.83 -4.42
N ILE A 141 -49.23 10.66 -5.42
CA ILE A 141 -48.47 10.20 -6.60
C ILE A 141 -47.03 9.86 -6.21
N TYR A 142 -46.38 10.72 -5.43
CA TYR A 142 -45.01 10.50 -4.95
C TYR A 142 -44.93 9.22 -4.10
N ILE A 143 -45.88 9.02 -3.18
CA ILE A 143 -45.92 7.83 -2.32
C ILE A 143 -46.23 6.56 -3.14
N ALA A 144 -47.20 6.62 -4.06
CA ALA A 144 -47.53 5.48 -4.90
C ALA A 144 -46.34 5.03 -5.75
N VAL A 145 -45.65 5.97 -6.41
CA VAL A 145 -44.46 5.66 -7.21
C VAL A 145 -43.31 5.14 -6.35
N ALA A 146 -43.08 5.73 -5.16
CA ALA A 146 -42.05 5.25 -4.22
C ALA A 146 -42.32 3.82 -3.74
N LEU A 147 -43.57 3.50 -3.39
CA LEU A 147 -43.98 2.15 -2.97
C LEU A 147 -43.88 1.14 -4.12
N CYS A 148 -44.27 1.53 -5.34
CA CYS A 148 -44.09 0.70 -6.54
C CYS A 148 -42.62 0.38 -6.81
N ILE A 149 -41.71 1.34 -6.66
CA ILE A 149 -40.27 1.09 -6.85
C ILE A 149 -39.73 0.15 -5.77
N LEU A 150 -40.11 0.37 -4.51
CA LEU A 150 -39.66 -0.49 -3.40
C LEU A 150 -40.19 -1.92 -3.55
N SER A 151 -41.43 -2.10 -4.02
CA SER A 151 -42.02 -3.42 -4.26
C SER A 151 -41.38 -4.12 -5.46
N ILE A 152 -41.22 -3.43 -6.59
CA ILE A 152 -40.56 -3.94 -7.80
C ILE A 152 -39.12 -4.37 -7.49
N ARG A 153 -38.35 -3.54 -6.78
CA ARG A 153 -36.98 -3.86 -6.35
C ARG A 153 -36.93 -5.02 -5.36
N GLY A 154 -37.91 -5.10 -4.46
CA GLY A 154 -38.05 -6.20 -3.51
C GLY A 154 -38.34 -7.55 -4.17
N VAL A 155 -39.03 -7.55 -5.31
CA VAL A 155 -39.37 -8.75 -6.09
C VAL A 155 -38.25 -9.14 -7.07
N LEU A 156 -37.60 -8.17 -7.72
CA LEU A 156 -36.56 -8.42 -8.73
C LEU A 156 -35.24 -8.92 -8.14
N THR A 157 -34.96 -8.67 -6.86
CA THR A 157 -33.69 -9.07 -6.24
C THR A 157 -33.81 -10.33 -5.38
N LYS A 158 -33.09 -11.40 -5.77
CA LYS A 158 -32.95 -12.65 -4.96
C LYS A 158 -32.42 -12.39 -3.55
N ARG A 159 -31.64 -11.31 -3.38
CA ARG A 159 -31.23 -10.75 -2.09
C ARG A 159 -31.71 -9.30 -2.05
N LYS A 160 -32.65 -8.99 -1.14
CA LYS A 160 -33.25 -7.65 -0.98
C LYS A 160 -32.17 -6.53 -1.11
N PHE A 161 -32.29 -5.70 -2.16
CA PHE A 161 -31.53 -4.47 -2.39
C PHE A 161 -30.02 -4.63 -2.68
N ASP A 162 -29.64 -5.63 -3.47
CA ASP A 162 -28.25 -5.92 -3.89
C ASP A 162 -27.98 -5.50 -5.37
N GLU A 163 -28.75 -4.56 -5.92
CA GLU A 163 -28.62 -4.15 -7.33
C GLU A 163 -27.37 -3.29 -7.58
N PRO A 164 -26.75 -3.38 -8.78
CA PRO A 164 -25.67 -2.49 -9.18
C PRO A 164 -26.15 -1.03 -9.27
N GLN A 165 -25.22 -0.09 -9.08
CA GLN A 165 -25.51 1.36 -9.01
C GLN A 165 -26.27 1.88 -10.23
N LEU A 166 -25.96 1.39 -11.44
CA LEU A 166 -26.61 1.81 -12.68
C LEU A 166 -28.11 1.46 -12.71
N VAL A 167 -28.48 0.31 -12.13
CA VAL A 167 -29.88 -0.12 -12.03
C VAL A 167 -30.65 0.78 -11.05
N ARG A 168 -30.01 1.25 -9.97
CA ARG A 168 -30.63 2.20 -9.02
C ARG A 168 -30.91 3.55 -9.66
N ILE A 169 -29.99 4.04 -10.48
CA ILE A 169 -30.15 5.30 -11.24
C ILE A 169 -31.27 5.15 -12.27
N ALA A 170 -31.34 4.02 -12.97
CA ALA A 170 -32.43 3.75 -13.92
C ALA A 170 -33.81 3.73 -13.23
N PHE A 171 -33.92 3.10 -12.06
CA PHE A 171 -35.15 3.14 -11.27
C PHE A 171 -35.51 4.55 -10.81
N ALA A 172 -34.53 5.37 -10.42
CA ALA A 172 -34.73 6.76 -10.04
C ALA A 172 -35.21 7.63 -11.24
N GLY A 173 -34.64 7.40 -12.43
CA GLY A 173 -35.08 8.08 -13.65
C GLY A 173 -36.51 7.72 -14.03
N ALA A 174 -36.86 6.43 -13.97
CA ALA A 174 -38.24 5.98 -14.19
C ALA A 174 -39.22 6.57 -13.16
N ALA A 175 -38.81 6.65 -11.88
CA ALA A 175 -39.57 7.29 -10.82
C ALA A 175 -39.88 8.76 -11.14
N GLY A 176 -38.83 9.52 -11.47
CA GLY A 176 -38.92 10.93 -11.81
C GLY A 176 -39.83 11.16 -13.01
N PHE A 177 -39.71 10.33 -14.05
CA PHE A 177 -40.54 10.42 -15.24
C PHE A 177 -42.03 10.15 -14.96
N CYS A 178 -42.35 9.10 -14.19
CA CYS A 178 -43.73 8.77 -13.84
C CYS A 178 -44.41 9.89 -13.05
N VAL A 179 -43.69 10.45 -12.07
CA VAL A 179 -44.21 11.57 -11.27
C VAL A 179 -44.33 12.83 -12.12
N ALA A 180 -43.35 13.11 -12.98
CA ALA A 180 -43.33 14.28 -13.84
C ALA A 180 -44.50 14.29 -14.84
N ILE A 181 -44.78 13.17 -15.52
CA ILE A 181 -45.95 13.07 -16.42
C ILE A 181 -47.25 13.23 -15.64
N SER A 182 -47.35 12.58 -14.48
CA SER A 182 -48.56 12.64 -13.66
C SER A 182 -48.83 14.06 -13.14
N SER A 183 -47.80 14.81 -12.76
CA SER A 183 -47.93 16.22 -12.36
C SER A 183 -48.27 17.12 -13.55
N ALA A 184 -47.67 16.89 -14.73
CA ALA A 184 -47.98 17.66 -15.94
C ALA A 184 -49.43 17.51 -16.41
N VAL A 185 -50.01 16.32 -16.26
CA VAL A 185 -51.41 16.05 -16.59
C VAL A 185 -52.37 16.74 -15.61
N LEU A 186 -51.99 16.84 -14.33
CA LEU A 186 -52.82 17.44 -13.28
C LEU A 186 -52.74 18.97 -13.23
N GLU A 187 -51.56 19.55 -13.45
CA GLU A 187 -51.36 21.01 -13.40
C GLU A 187 -51.68 21.72 -14.73
N GLY A 188 -51.98 20.95 -15.78
CA GLY A 188 -52.14 21.45 -17.15
C GLY A 188 -50.79 21.77 -17.79
N PHE A 189 -50.72 21.68 -19.13
CA PHE A 189 -49.49 21.85 -19.92
C PHE A 189 -48.97 23.31 -19.97
N SER A 190 -48.80 23.93 -18.81
CA SER A 190 -48.20 25.26 -18.67
C SER A 190 -46.68 25.20 -18.88
N PRO A 191 -46.04 26.29 -19.35
CA PRO A 191 -44.58 26.35 -19.49
C PRO A 191 -43.82 26.10 -18.19
N GLN A 192 -44.41 26.45 -17.04
CA GLN A 192 -43.84 26.25 -15.71
C GLN A 192 -43.89 24.77 -15.29
N ALA A 193 -44.97 24.05 -15.63
CA ALA A 193 -45.08 22.61 -15.40
C ALA A 193 -44.05 21.82 -16.23
N TRP A 194 -43.80 22.22 -17.49
CA TRP A 194 -42.73 21.62 -18.31
C TRP A 194 -41.33 21.82 -17.71
N GLY A 195 -41.07 22.98 -17.10
CA GLY A 195 -39.84 23.24 -16.35
C GLY A 195 -39.67 22.26 -15.18
N GLY A 196 -40.73 22.05 -14.39
CA GLY A 196 -40.73 21.07 -13.28
C GLY A 196 -40.52 19.62 -13.76
N VAL A 197 -41.14 19.24 -14.89
CA VAL A 197 -40.99 17.93 -15.52
C VAL A 197 -39.53 17.65 -15.91
N MET A 198 -38.91 18.58 -16.63
CA MET A 198 -37.52 18.45 -17.06
C MET A 198 -36.58 18.35 -15.85
N LEU A 199 -36.84 19.15 -14.83
CA LEU A 199 -36.03 19.18 -13.62
C LEU A 199 -36.15 17.88 -12.80
N LEU A 200 -37.35 17.30 -12.70
CA LEU A 200 -37.58 16.05 -11.99
C LEU A 200 -36.92 14.87 -12.71
N CYS A 201 -36.97 14.83 -14.05
CA CYS A 201 -36.30 13.81 -14.86
C CYS A 201 -34.77 13.88 -14.78
N LEU A 202 -34.20 15.09 -14.62
CA LEU A 202 -32.75 15.30 -14.54
C LEU A 202 -32.21 15.10 -13.11
N LEU A 203 -32.85 15.71 -12.11
CA LEU A 203 -32.33 15.75 -10.74
C LEU A 203 -32.54 14.43 -9.98
N THR A 204 -33.64 13.71 -10.23
CA THR A 204 -33.91 12.44 -9.53
C THR A 204 -32.82 11.38 -9.76
N PRO A 205 -32.36 11.09 -11.00
CA PRO A 205 -31.24 10.17 -11.22
C PRO A 205 -29.90 10.72 -10.71
N LEU A 206 -29.67 12.03 -10.77
CA LEU A 206 -28.46 12.67 -10.25
C LEU A 206 -28.33 12.50 -8.71
N PHE A 207 -29.39 12.83 -7.97
CA PHE A 207 -29.42 12.61 -6.53
C PHE A 207 -29.36 11.12 -6.18
N ALA A 208 -29.94 10.24 -6.98
CA ALA A 208 -29.85 8.80 -6.75
C ALA A 208 -28.43 8.27 -6.93
N TYR A 209 -27.65 8.82 -7.88
CA TYR A 209 -26.22 8.55 -8.01
C TYR A 209 -25.47 8.97 -6.72
N ILE A 210 -25.65 10.23 -6.29
CA ILE A 210 -24.99 10.80 -5.11
C ILE A 210 -25.33 10.01 -3.85
N PHE A 211 -26.60 9.66 -3.63
CA PHE A 211 -27.03 8.88 -2.46
C PHE A 211 -26.65 7.40 -2.56
N SER A 212 -26.54 6.82 -3.77
CA SER A 212 -26.08 5.44 -3.91
C SER A 212 -24.64 5.28 -3.43
N SER A 213 -23.80 6.32 -3.57
CA SER A 213 -22.43 6.39 -3.03
C SER A 213 -22.34 6.10 -1.53
N ILE A 214 -23.43 6.28 -0.77
CA ILE A 214 -23.51 5.97 0.66
C ILE A 214 -23.59 4.46 0.91
N TYR A 215 -24.11 3.69 -0.06
CA TYR A 215 -24.51 2.30 0.11
C TYR A 215 -23.76 1.30 -0.79
N THR A 216 -23.13 1.73 -1.88
CA THR A 216 -22.38 0.85 -2.80
C THR A 216 -20.88 1.00 -2.66
N ASP A 217 -20.17 -0.13 -2.58
CA ASP A 217 -18.76 -0.21 -2.96
C ASP A 217 -18.69 0.01 -4.48
N GLY A 218 -18.03 1.07 -4.92
CA GLY A 218 -17.98 1.45 -6.34
C GLY A 218 -17.47 0.31 -7.22
N LEU A 219 -18.21 -0.03 -8.29
CA LEU A 219 -17.92 -1.19 -9.15
C LEU A 219 -16.67 -1.03 -10.05
N LEU A 220 -16.00 0.13 -10.05
CA LEU A 220 -14.89 0.42 -10.97
C LEU A 220 -13.48 0.39 -10.35
N CYS A 221 -13.28 0.29 -9.03
CA CYS A 221 -11.93 0.46 -8.46
C CYS A 221 -11.68 -0.37 -7.18
N PRO A 222 -10.63 -1.23 -7.12
CA PRO A 222 -10.35 -2.09 -5.96
C PRO A 222 -9.59 -1.40 -4.80
N SER A 223 -9.39 -0.08 -4.83
CA SER A 223 -8.51 0.63 -3.90
C SER A 223 -9.29 1.25 -2.73
N GLY A 224 -9.00 0.81 -1.50
CA GLY A 224 -9.70 1.22 -0.26
C GLY A 224 -9.70 2.73 0.08
N THR A 225 -8.92 3.55 -0.64
CA THR A 225 -8.88 5.01 -0.50
C THR A 225 -10.14 5.71 -1.02
N HIS A 226 -10.81 5.17 -2.04
CA HIS A 226 -11.98 5.84 -2.65
C HIS A 226 -13.32 5.52 -1.97
N HIS A 227 -13.38 4.48 -1.12
CA HIS A 227 -14.57 4.20 -0.32
C HIS A 227 -14.89 5.35 0.64
N PHE A 228 -13.86 6.02 1.18
CA PHE A 228 -14.05 7.17 2.06
C PHE A 228 -14.61 8.37 1.29
N LEU A 229 -14.01 8.69 0.13
CA LEU A 229 -14.42 9.84 -0.69
C LEU A 229 -15.87 9.73 -1.18
N ASN A 230 -16.29 8.55 -1.65
CA ASN A 230 -17.66 8.33 -2.11
C ASN A 230 -18.70 8.51 -1.01
N ARG A 231 -18.36 8.14 0.23
CA ARG A 231 -19.24 8.31 1.39
C ARG A 231 -19.38 9.79 1.78
N GLU A 232 -18.29 10.55 1.74
CA GLU A 232 -18.30 11.99 2.01
C GLU A 232 -19.11 12.77 0.97
N VAL A 233 -19.01 12.41 -0.31
CA VAL A 233 -19.82 12.99 -1.40
C VAL A 233 -21.32 12.73 -1.15
N GLY A 234 -21.68 11.52 -0.76
CA GLY A 234 -23.06 11.17 -0.43
C GLY A 234 -23.60 11.92 0.79
N LEU A 235 -22.79 12.08 1.85
CA LEU A 235 -23.16 12.85 3.04
C LEU A 235 -23.30 14.35 2.72
N GLY A 236 -22.38 14.90 1.94
CA GLY A 236 -22.42 16.28 1.44
C GLY A 236 -23.69 16.55 0.64
N GLY A 237 -24.14 15.61 -0.19
CA GLY A 237 -25.41 15.70 -0.92
C GLY A 237 -26.65 15.76 -0.01
N VAL A 238 -26.66 15.04 1.11
CA VAL A 238 -27.77 15.10 2.08
C VAL A 238 -27.78 16.45 2.82
N ILE A 239 -26.61 16.94 3.21
CA ILE A 239 -26.46 18.25 3.86
C ILE A 239 -26.91 19.36 2.91
N PHE A 240 -26.52 19.30 1.64
CA PHE A 240 -26.96 20.24 0.60
C PHE A 240 -28.48 20.27 0.48
N ALA A 241 -29.12 19.10 0.36
CA ALA A 241 -30.57 19.03 0.25
C ALA A 241 -31.27 19.60 1.49
N ALA A 242 -30.75 19.35 2.70
CA ALA A 242 -31.30 19.90 3.94
C ALA A 242 -31.15 21.44 4.02
N VAL A 243 -29.99 21.97 3.62
CA VAL A 243 -29.73 23.42 3.56
C VAL A 243 -30.62 24.09 2.51
N TYR A 244 -30.84 23.45 1.37
CA TYR A 244 -31.70 23.94 0.31
C TYR A 244 -33.18 24.05 0.75
N THR A 245 -33.69 23.03 1.45
CA THR A 245 -35.04 23.07 2.03
C THR A 245 -35.18 24.22 3.02
N LEU A 246 -34.23 24.35 3.96
CA LEU A 246 -34.23 25.44 4.94
C LEU A 246 -34.01 26.82 4.31
N GLY A 247 -33.33 26.87 3.16
CA GLY A 247 -33.10 28.09 2.39
C GLY A 247 -34.39 28.64 1.81
N SER A 248 -35.36 27.77 1.51
CA SER A 248 -36.63 28.14 0.89
C SER A 248 -37.65 28.74 1.87
N PHE A 249 -37.36 28.75 3.18
CA PHE A 249 -38.22 29.33 4.20
C PHE A 249 -37.62 30.61 4.78
N THR A 250 -38.46 31.61 5.02
CA THR A 250 -38.09 32.84 5.74
C THR A 250 -38.93 32.96 7.01
N ILE A 251 -38.29 33.00 8.18
CA ILE A 251 -38.96 33.16 9.48
C ILE A 251 -38.62 34.55 10.00
N GLY A 252 -39.59 35.47 10.01
CA GLY A 252 -39.39 36.82 10.55
C GLY A 252 -38.29 37.64 9.87
N GLY A 253 -38.04 37.40 8.58
CA GLY A 253 -36.97 38.06 7.80
C GLY A 253 -35.62 37.35 7.81
N PHE A 254 -35.49 36.24 8.55
CA PHE A 254 -34.28 35.42 8.61
C PHE A 254 -34.40 34.16 7.75
N CYS A 255 -33.33 33.80 7.05
CA CYS A 255 -33.22 32.56 6.29
C CYS A 255 -32.36 31.53 7.07
N PRO A 256 -32.98 30.56 7.75
CA PRO A 256 -32.25 29.58 8.56
C PRO A 256 -31.33 28.69 7.72
N GLY A 257 -31.67 28.45 6.44
CA GLY A 257 -30.81 27.71 5.52
C GLY A 257 -29.51 28.44 5.22
N PHE A 258 -29.57 29.76 4.99
CA PHE A 258 -28.38 30.56 4.73
C PHE A 258 -27.49 30.67 5.98
N ALA A 259 -28.06 30.87 7.16
CA ALA A 259 -27.32 30.86 8.43
C ALA A 259 -26.64 29.50 8.72
N LEU A 260 -27.31 28.38 8.40
CA LEU A 260 -26.72 27.04 8.49
C LEU A 260 -25.59 26.84 7.48
N GLY A 261 -25.74 27.37 6.26
CA GLY A 261 -24.70 27.39 5.24
C GLY A 261 -23.44 28.12 5.72
N VAL A 262 -23.59 29.29 6.35
CA VAL A 262 -22.50 30.05 6.97
C VAL A 262 -21.79 29.23 8.05
N PHE A 263 -22.55 28.62 8.96
CA PHE A 263 -22.00 27.78 10.03
C PHE A 263 -21.15 26.61 9.49
N LEU A 264 -21.68 25.88 8.52
CA LEU A 264 -21.01 24.72 7.94
C LEU A 264 -19.78 25.12 7.11
N THR A 265 -19.82 26.28 6.46
CA THR A 265 -18.68 26.84 5.71
C THR A 265 -17.54 27.20 6.64
N LEU A 266 -17.82 27.87 7.76
CA LEU A 266 -16.83 28.18 8.80
C LEU A 266 -16.27 26.93 9.45
N HIS A 267 -17.10 25.91 9.67
CA HIS A 267 -16.64 24.62 10.18
C HIS A 267 -15.70 23.91 9.19
N ALA A 268 -16.04 23.89 7.90
CA ALA A 268 -15.21 23.31 6.86
C ALA A 268 -13.88 24.04 6.70
N ALA A 269 -13.91 25.37 6.74
CA ALA A 269 -12.72 26.22 6.68
C ALA A 269 -11.77 25.99 7.87
N ARG A 270 -12.31 25.82 9.10
CA ARG A 270 -11.53 25.46 10.29
C ARG A 270 -10.94 24.06 10.23
N SER A 271 -11.68 23.09 9.66
CA SER A 271 -11.32 21.68 9.70
C SER A 271 -10.39 21.23 8.57
N ARG A 272 -10.52 21.83 7.37
CA ARG A 272 -9.82 21.40 6.14
C ARG A 272 -9.13 22.54 5.38
N GLY A 273 -9.05 23.73 5.95
CA GLY A 273 -8.31 24.87 5.39
C GLY A 273 -9.07 25.65 4.31
N PRO A 274 -8.38 26.60 3.62
CA PRO A 274 -9.01 27.62 2.77
C PRO A 274 -9.70 27.07 1.53
N ILE A 275 -9.08 26.11 0.83
CA ILE A 275 -9.65 25.54 -0.39
C ILE A 275 -10.97 24.81 -0.08
N PHE A 276 -10.99 24.00 0.98
CA PHE A 276 -12.20 23.31 1.41
C PHE A 276 -13.27 24.27 1.95
N GLY A 277 -12.86 25.30 2.70
CA GLY A 277 -13.76 26.38 3.13
C GLY A 277 -14.44 27.07 1.95
N GLY A 278 -13.69 27.41 0.91
CA GLY A 278 -14.22 28.03 -0.30
C GLY A 278 -15.14 27.10 -1.11
N LEU A 279 -14.74 25.83 -1.33
CA LEU A 279 -15.55 24.87 -2.08
C LEU A 279 -16.86 24.52 -1.35
N VAL A 280 -16.81 24.28 -0.04
CA VAL A 280 -18.01 24.03 0.76
C VAL A 280 -18.89 25.28 0.82
N GLY A 281 -18.29 26.47 0.95
CA GLY A 281 -19.01 27.75 0.90
C GLY A 281 -19.74 27.97 -0.41
N MET A 282 -19.08 27.71 -1.54
CA MET A 282 -19.68 27.80 -2.87
C MET A 282 -20.87 26.84 -3.01
N PHE A 283 -20.69 25.59 -2.56
CA PHE A 283 -21.72 24.55 -2.63
C PHE A 283 -22.92 24.84 -1.72
N LEU A 284 -22.69 25.32 -0.50
CA LEU A 284 -23.76 25.67 0.44
C LEU A 284 -24.40 27.03 0.12
N GLY A 285 -23.68 27.93 -0.55
CA GLY A 285 -24.23 29.18 -1.08
C GLY A 285 -25.19 28.94 -2.23
N LEU A 286 -24.93 27.93 -3.07
CA LEU A 286 -25.88 27.45 -4.06
C LEU A 286 -27.17 26.90 -3.41
N ALA A 287 -27.04 26.18 -2.28
CA ALA A 287 -28.17 25.61 -1.56
C ALA A 287 -29.00 26.67 -0.81
N GLY A 288 -28.35 27.51 0.00
CA GLY A 288 -29.01 28.48 0.87
C GLY A 288 -29.39 29.80 0.19
N GLY A 289 -28.91 30.05 -1.04
CA GLY A 289 -29.12 31.30 -1.77
C GLY A 289 -30.46 31.44 -2.49
N THR A 290 -31.44 30.59 -2.23
CA THR A 290 -32.73 30.59 -2.95
C THR A 290 -33.55 31.87 -2.71
N VAL A 291 -33.42 32.50 -1.53
CA VAL A 291 -34.14 33.73 -1.17
C VAL A 291 -33.41 35.00 -1.61
N TYR A 292 -32.07 35.00 -1.54
CA TYR A 292 -31.26 36.20 -1.79
C TYR A 292 -30.61 36.26 -3.17
N GLY A 293 -30.59 35.13 -3.90
CA GLY A 293 -29.96 35.02 -5.22
C GLY A 293 -28.84 33.99 -5.22
N ILE A 294 -29.05 32.92 -5.98
CA ILE A 294 -28.18 31.73 -6.00
C ILE A 294 -26.73 32.10 -6.39
N GLY A 295 -26.56 32.93 -7.42
CA GLY A 295 -25.24 33.35 -7.89
C GLY A 295 -24.50 34.25 -6.89
N ALA A 296 -25.21 35.20 -6.28
CA ALA A 296 -24.66 36.11 -5.28
C ALA A 296 -24.21 35.35 -4.01
N CYS A 297 -25.07 34.50 -3.45
CA CYS A 297 -24.77 33.72 -2.24
C CYS A 297 -23.64 32.71 -2.43
N CYS A 298 -23.53 32.11 -3.62
CA CYS A 298 -22.43 31.24 -4.02
C CYS A 298 -21.07 31.97 -3.94
N GLY A 299 -20.99 33.18 -4.52
CA GLY A 299 -19.80 34.01 -4.44
C GLY A 299 -19.50 34.50 -3.02
N ILE A 300 -20.53 34.96 -2.29
CA ILE A 300 -20.40 35.47 -0.91
C ILE A 300 -19.81 34.39 0.02
N LEU A 301 -20.42 33.20 0.09
CA LEU A 301 -19.94 32.14 0.98
C LEU A 301 -18.65 31.48 0.48
N GLY A 302 -18.44 31.39 -0.84
CA GLY A 302 -17.22 30.85 -1.43
C GLY A 302 -16.00 31.72 -1.09
N CYS A 303 -16.08 33.03 -1.33
CA CYS A 303 -15.00 33.95 -1.01
C CYS A 303 -14.81 34.08 0.51
N ALA A 304 -15.89 34.28 1.27
CA ALA A 304 -15.81 34.41 2.73
C ALA A 304 -15.24 33.13 3.38
N GLY A 305 -15.62 31.95 2.92
CA GLY A 305 -15.11 30.66 3.40
C GLY A 305 -13.62 30.45 3.10
N PHE A 306 -13.16 30.86 1.91
CA PHE A 306 -11.75 30.78 1.54
C PHE A 306 -10.87 31.68 2.43
N PHE A 307 -11.26 32.96 2.59
CA PHE A 307 -10.50 33.90 3.41
C PHE A 307 -10.57 33.57 4.90
N ALA A 308 -11.71 33.10 5.41
CA ALA A 308 -11.78 32.59 6.77
C ALA A 308 -10.78 31.45 6.98
N GLY A 309 -10.71 30.52 6.02
CA GLY A 309 -9.74 29.43 5.97
C GLY A 309 -8.27 29.86 6.07
N LEU A 310 -7.89 30.94 5.40
CA LEU A 310 -6.53 31.49 5.44
C LEU A 310 -6.17 32.05 6.82
N PHE A 311 -7.12 32.68 7.50
CA PHE A 311 -6.88 33.38 8.77
C PHE A 311 -7.28 32.58 10.01
N PHE A 312 -7.57 31.27 9.89
CA PHE A 312 -7.98 30.42 11.02
C PHE A 312 -6.89 30.18 12.08
N ALA A 313 -5.66 30.62 11.84
CA ALA A 313 -4.62 30.72 12.87
C ALA A 313 -5.11 31.51 14.09
N ASN A 314 -5.87 32.58 13.86
CA ASN A 314 -6.57 33.34 14.88
C ASN A 314 -8.09 33.24 14.65
N SER A 315 -8.83 32.62 15.58
CA SER A 315 -10.29 32.42 15.43
C SER A 315 -11.06 33.73 15.23
N LEU A 316 -10.63 34.82 15.89
CA LEU A 316 -11.19 36.16 15.68
C LEU A 316 -10.87 36.70 14.28
N GLY A 317 -9.66 36.45 13.77
CA GLY A 317 -9.22 36.88 12.44
C GLY A 317 -10.01 36.19 11.32
N ALA A 318 -10.24 34.88 11.43
CA ALA A 318 -11.08 34.14 10.49
C ALA A 318 -12.53 34.64 10.46
N ILE A 319 -13.11 34.95 11.62
CA ILE A 319 -14.48 35.46 11.72
C ILE A 319 -14.58 36.88 11.14
N ALA A 320 -13.61 37.74 11.46
CA ALA A 320 -13.54 39.09 10.89
C ALA A 320 -13.37 39.05 9.37
N ALA A 321 -12.51 38.16 8.86
CA ALA A 321 -12.32 37.96 7.42
C ALA A 321 -13.60 37.44 6.75
N PHE A 322 -14.28 36.46 7.34
CA PHE A 322 -15.55 35.95 6.83
C PHE A 322 -16.61 37.06 6.74
N PHE A 323 -16.74 37.87 7.79
CA PHE A 323 -17.71 38.96 7.84
C PHE A 323 -17.37 40.10 6.87
N LEU A 324 -16.13 40.55 6.82
CA LEU A 324 -15.70 41.66 5.95
C LEU A 324 -15.81 41.30 4.46
N VAL A 325 -15.34 40.11 4.08
CA VAL A 325 -15.45 39.63 2.70
C VAL A 325 -16.90 39.32 2.36
N GLY A 326 -17.65 38.70 3.27
CA GLY A 326 -19.06 38.42 3.09
C GLY A 326 -19.89 39.70 2.89
N MET A 327 -19.62 40.74 3.69
CA MET A 327 -20.22 42.07 3.57
C MET A 327 -19.84 42.74 2.25
N GLY A 328 -18.56 42.74 1.88
CA GLY A 328 -18.09 43.31 0.62
C GLY A 328 -18.74 42.65 -0.59
N CYS A 329 -18.78 41.32 -0.63
CA CYS A 329 -19.45 40.58 -1.70
C CYS A 329 -20.98 40.80 -1.70
N ALA A 330 -21.61 40.90 -0.52
CA ALA A 330 -23.04 41.16 -0.41
C ALA A 330 -23.42 42.55 -0.96
N VAL A 331 -22.65 43.59 -0.64
CA VAL A 331 -22.87 44.96 -1.15
C VAL A 331 -22.73 45.04 -2.67
N LEU A 332 -21.82 44.25 -3.26
CA LEU A 332 -21.62 44.22 -4.71
C LEU A 332 -22.67 43.41 -5.46
N SER A 333 -23.34 42.47 -4.79
CA SER A 333 -24.15 41.43 -5.46
C SER A 333 -25.63 41.47 -5.11
N LEU A 334 -26.04 42.20 -4.05
CA LEU A 334 -27.41 42.23 -3.54
C LEU A 334 -28.00 43.64 -3.54
N GLU A 335 -29.32 43.73 -3.73
CA GLU A 335 -30.07 44.97 -3.60
C GLU A 335 -30.27 45.37 -2.13
N ASN A 336 -30.49 46.66 -1.85
CA ASN A 336 -30.57 47.20 -0.49
C ASN A 336 -31.61 46.51 0.42
N THR A 337 -32.68 45.94 -0.15
CA THR A 337 -33.74 45.26 0.61
C THR A 337 -33.35 43.86 1.08
N THR A 338 -32.56 43.12 0.29
CA THR A 338 -32.10 41.76 0.59
C THR A 338 -30.72 41.74 1.26
N LEU A 339 -29.96 42.84 1.12
CA LEU A 339 -28.67 43.05 1.76
C LEU A 339 -28.77 42.90 3.28
N TRP A 340 -29.68 43.65 3.92
CA TRP A 340 -29.79 43.67 5.38
C TRP A 340 -30.17 42.30 5.96
N SER A 341 -31.09 41.58 5.31
CA SER A 341 -31.48 40.23 5.72
C SER A 341 -30.34 39.21 5.56
N ALA A 342 -29.59 39.28 4.46
CA ALA A 342 -28.44 38.40 4.24
C ALA A 342 -27.32 38.65 5.28
N LEU A 343 -27.09 39.91 5.65
CA LEU A 343 -26.10 40.27 6.68
C LEU A 343 -26.52 39.80 8.07
N THR A 344 -27.80 39.92 8.41
CA THR A 344 -28.29 39.40 9.69
C THR A 344 -28.15 37.89 9.78
N ASP A 345 -28.33 37.16 8.67
CA ASP A 345 -28.13 35.70 8.64
C ASP A 345 -26.66 35.30 8.71
N ILE A 346 -25.75 36.08 8.11
CA ILE A 346 -24.30 35.89 8.26
C ILE A 346 -23.88 36.09 9.72
N LEU A 347 -24.36 37.16 10.36
CA LEU A 347 -24.11 37.43 11.77
C LEU A 347 -24.68 36.32 12.66
N LEU A 348 -25.88 35.83 12.36
CA LEU A 348 -26.50 34.72 13.09
C LEU A 348 -25.66 33.44 12.97
N GLY A 349 -25.23 33.08 11.76
CA GLY A 349 -24.38 31.89 11.53
C GLY A 349 -23.05 31.97 12.28
N ILE A 350 -22.42 33.16 12.31
CA ILE A 350 -21.20 33.42 13.09
C ILE A 350 -21.47 33.34 14.60
N ALA A 351 -22.56 33.95 15.07
CA ALA A 351 -22.93 33.98 16.48
C ALA A 351 -23.26 32.60 17.04
N VAL A 352 -23.79 31.69 16.22
CA VAL A 352 -23.98 30.27 16.58
C VAL A 352 -22.67 29.49 16.49
N PHE A 353 -21.82 29.77 15.49
CA PHE A 353 -20.55 29.07 15.30
C PHE A 353 -19.55 29.33 16.44
N TYR A 354 -19.34 30.59 16.81
CA TYR A 354 -18.30 30.99 17.77
C TYR A 354 -18.37 30.25 19.13
N PRO A 355 -19.52 30.16 19.83
CA PRO A 355 -19.62 29.45 21.10
C PRO A 355 -19.57 27.91 20.94
N LEU A 356 -19.97 27.38 19.78
CA LEU A 356 -19.99 25.93 19.52
C LEU A 356 -18.65 25.39 18.99
N MET A 357 -17.82 26.28 18.45
CA MET A 357 -16.48 26.03 17.91
C MET A 357 -15.57 25.15 18.81
N PRO A 358 -15.44 25.37 20.14
CA PRO A 358 -14.58 24.54 21.00
C PRO A 358 -15.07 23.10 21.17
N HIS A 359 -16.37 22.84 20.97
CA HIS A 359 -16.98 21.51 21.15
C HIS A 359 -17.09 20.70 19.85
N LEU A 360 -16.77 21.30 18.71
CA LEU A 360 -16.78 20.63 17.41
C LEU A 360 -15.47 19.85 17.18
N PRO A 361 -15.54 18.61 16.67
CA PRO A 361 -14.35 17.83 16.35
C PRO A 361 -13.50 18.52 15.28
N LYS A 362 -12.17 18.53 15.45
CA LYS A 362 -11.22 18.89 14.39
C LYS A 362 -10.90 17.62 13.60
N ASP A 363 -11.26 17.59 12.31
CA ASP A 363 -11.00 16.46 11.40
C ASP A 363 -9.52 16.29 11.03
N SER A 364 -8.60 17.09 11.61
CA SER A 364 -7.16 17.07 11.31
C SER A 364 -6.48 15.71 11.52
N LYS A 365 -7.06 14.85 12.37
CA LYS A 365 -6.54 13.48 12.61
C LYS A 365 -6.80 12.53 11.43
N GLU A 366 -7.79 12.78 10.57
CA GLU A 366 -8.12 11.88 9.45
C GLU A 366 -7.20 12.07 8.24
N LEU A 367 -6.71 13.28 7.99
CA LEU A 367 -5.69 13.53 6.95
C LEU A 367 -4.35 12.86 7.33
N GLU A 368 -4.04 12.83 8.62
CA GLU A 368 -2.91 12.09 9.18
C GLU A 368 -3.09 10.56 9.08
N GLU A 369 -4.33 10.05 9.22
CA GLU A 369 -4.65 8.63 8.97
C GLU A 369 -4.52 8.26 7.48
N ILE A 370 -4.87 9.15 6.54
CA ILE A 370 -4.69 8.94 5.09
C ILE A 370 -3.20 8.88 4.75
N ASN A 371 -2.39 9.79 5.28
CA ASN A 371 -0.93 9.76 5.12
C ASN A 371 -0.32 8.51 5.75
N LYS A 372 -0.81 8.06 6.93
CA LYS A 372 -0.41 6.77 7.52
C LYS A 372 -0.81 5.57 6.66
N HIS A 373 -1.93 5.62 5.94
CA HIS A 373 -2.36 4.55 5.05
C HIS A 373 -1.51 4.44 3.79
N VAL A 374 -1.13 5.57 3.18
CA VAL A 374 -0.19 5.60 2.05
C VAL A 374 1.21 5.14 2.49
N LEU A 375 1.67 5.61 3.66
CA LEU A 375 2.93 5.15 4.26
C LEU A 375 2.90 3.64 4.51
N ARG A 376 1.82 3.10 5.07
CA ARG A 376 1.63 1.65 5.26
C ARG A 376 1.66 0.88 3.95
N GLN A 377 1.07 1.40 2.87
CA GLN A 377 1.12 0.73 1.56
C GLN A 377 2.54 0.67 0.99
N ASN A 378 3.33 1.74 1.17
CA ASN A 378 4.72 1.76 0.73
C ASN A 378 5.60 0.80 1.59
N VAL A 379 5.37 0.74 2.90
CA VAL A 379 6.03 -0.22 3.79
C VAL A 379 5.69 -1.67 3.39
N ILE A 380 4.42 -1.96 3.06
CA ILE A 380 4.01 -3.29 2.60
C ILE A 380 4.69 -3.65 1.28
N LYS A 381 4.83 -2.72 0.33
CA LYS A 381 5.55 -2.95 -0.93
C LYS A 381 7.03 -3.22 -0.70
N LEU A 382 7.67 -2.49 0.21
CA LEU A 382 9.06 -2.70 0.62
C LEU A 382 9.25 -4.08 1.26
N GLU A 383 8.38 -4.47 2.19
CA GLU A 383 8.40 -5.81 2.80
C GLU A 383 8.16 -6.93 1.78
N GLN A 384 7.34 -6.69 0.76
CA GLN A 384 7.13 -7.65 -0.32
C GLN A 384 8.37 -7.78 -1.21
N ALA A 385 9.06 -6.67 -1.51
CA ALA A 385 10.32 -6.69 -2.23
C ALA A 385 11.40 -7.43 -1.43
N LYS A 386 11.55 -7.13 -0.13
CA LYS A 386 12.47 -7.82 0.77
C LYS A 386 12.23 -9.33 0.81
N ARG A 387 10.97 -9.74 1.01
CA ARG A 387 10.59 -11.17 1.02
C ARG A 387 10.96 -11.88 -0.28
N LYS A 388 10.78 -11.21 -1.43
CA LYS A 388 11.18 -11.77 -2.72
C LYS A 388 12.70 -11.93 -2.84
N ILE A 389 13.48 -10.95 -2.40
CA ILE A 389 14.94 -11.00 -2.43
C ILE A 389 15.45 -12.13 -1.51
N ASN A 390 14.91 -12.24 -0.29
CA ASN A 390 15.28 -13.33 0.64
C ASN A 390 14.95 -14.71 0.06
N HIS A 391 13.77 -14.90 -0.55
CA HIS A 391 13.44 -16.17 -1.19
C HIS A 391 14.38 -16.50 -2.37
N LEU A 392 14.81 -15.48 -3.14
CA LEU A 392 15.79 -15.69 -4.21
C LEU A 392 17.16 -16.09 -3.64
N SER A 393 17.60 -15.42 -2.57
CA SER A 393 18.84 -15.78 -1.88
C SER A 393 18.81 -17.23 -1.36
N GLU A 394 17.74 -17.64 -0.68
CA GLU A 394 17.58 -19.03 -0.20
C GLU A 394 17.57 -20.05 -1.35
N ALA A 395 16.93 -19.73 -2.46
CA ALA A 395 16.94 -20.56 -3.65
C ALA A 395 18.36 -20.72 -4.22
N PHE A 396 19.10 -19.62 -4.40
CA PHE A 396 20.48 -19.68 -4.91
C PHE A 396 21.45 -20.37 -3.94
N SER A 397 21.29 -20.18 -2.64
CA SER A 397 22.05 -20.92 -1.63
C SER A 397 21.77 -22.43 -1.71
N SER A 398 20.52 -22.82 -1.94
CA SER A 398 20.14 -24.24 -2.09
C SER A 398 20.71 -24.85 -3.39
N LEU A 399 20.74 -24.07 -4.49
CA LEU A 399 21.41 -24.48 -5.72
C LEU A 399 22.91 -24.66 -5.52
N SER A 400 23.57 -23.74 -4.80
CA SER A 400 25.00 -23.84 -4.47
C SER A 400 25.31 -25.16 -3.75
N VAL A 401 24.54 -25.52 -2.71
CA VAL A 401 24.70 -26.78 -1.99
C VAL A 401 24.53 -27.97 -2.94
N SER A 402 23.50 -27.95 -3.79
CA SER A 402 23.24 -29.02 -4.76
C SER A 402 24.38 -29.19 -5.77
N PHE A 403 24.95 -28.09 -6.28
CA PHE A 403 26.11 -28.13 -7.18
C PHE A 403 27.38 -28.60 -6.46
N SER A 404 27.58 -28.22 -5.20
CA SER A 404 28.70 -28.72 -4.40
C SER A 404 28.61 -30.25 -4.17
N ASP A 405 27.40 -30.78 -3.93
CA ASP A 405 27.16 -32.22 -3.81
C ASP A 405 27.42 -32.96 -5.14
N ILE A 406 27.06 -32.35 -6.28
CA ILE A 406 27.36 -32.89 -7.60
C ILE A 406 28.87 -32.89 -7.85
N SER A 407 29.57 -31.78 -7.58
CA SER A 407 31.03 -31.61 -7.67
C SER A 407 31.77 -32.69 -6.87
N THR A 408 31.39 -32.91 -5.62
CA THR A 408 32.05 -33.94 -4.78
C THR A 408 31.91 -35.36 -5.35
N ARG A 409 30.81 -35.65 -6.07
CA ARG A 409 30.60 -36.92 -6.78
C ARG A 409 31.36 -36.98 -8.08
N LEU A 410 31.35 -35.90 -8.89
CA LEU A 410 32.04 -35.83 -10.17
C LEU A 410 33.56 -35.84 -10.04
N LYS A 411 34.13 -35.28 -8.96
CA LYS A 411 35.58 -35.33 -8.67
C LYS A 411 36.11 -36.73 -8.38
N LYS A 412 35.23 -37.69 -8.06
CA LYS A 412 35.61 -39.07 -7.75
C LYS A 412 35.43 -39.96 -8.98
N PRO A 413 36.43 -40.79 -9.33
CA PRO A 413 36.25 -41.74 -10.40
C PRO A 413 35.22 -42.84 -10.09
N ARG A 414 34.43 -43.20 -11.11
CA ARG A 414 33.47 -44.30 -11.03
C ARG A 414 34.21 -45.61 -10.83
N GLU A 415 33.57 -46.52 -10.10
CA GLU A 415 34.15 -47.83 -9.77
C GLU A 415 34.48 -48.66 -11.02
N GLU A 416 33.63 -48.62 -12.03
CA GLU A 416 33.83 -49.27 -13.33
C GLU A 416 35.09 -48.76 -14.04
N GLU A 417 35.37 -47.47 -13.98
CA GLU A 417 36.55 -46.87 -14.62
C GLU A 417 37.83 -47.19 -13.85
N ILE A 418 37.76 -47.23 -12.51
CA ILE A 418 38.89 -47.67 -11.66
C ILE A 418 39.21 -49.13 -11.96
N PHE A 419 38.19 -49.98 -12.05
CA PHE A 419 38.33 -51.39 -12.39
C PHE A 419 38.96 -51.59 -13.78
N ALA A 420 38.47 -50.87 -14.79
CA ALA A 420 39.03 -50.91 -16.15
C ALA A 420 40.49 -50.43 -16.18
N MET A 421 40.83 -49.37 -15.43
CA MET A 421 42.21 -48.87 -15.33
C MET A 421 43.14 -49.90 -14.68
N ILE A 422 42.73 -50.54 -13.57
CA ILE A 422 43.54 -51.55 -12.91
C ILE A 422 43.77 -52.74 -13.84
N ASN A 423 42.74 -53.21 -14.54
CA ASN A 423 42.87 -54.29 -15.52
C ASN A 423 43.85 -53.95 -16.64
N GLY A 424 43.76 -52.74 -17.20
CA GLY A 424 44.71 -52.26 -18.22
C GLY A 424 46.16 -52.22 -17.69
N CYS A 425 46.37 -51.67 -16.50
CA CYS A 425 47.70 -51.63 -15.87
C CYS A 425 48.25 -53.04 -15.58
N CYS A 426 47.39 -53.97 -15.14
CA CYS A 426 47.78 -55.36 -14.91
C CYS A 426 48.16 -56.06 -16.22
N GLN A 427 47.43 -55.83 -17.32
CA GLN A 427 47.76 -56.37 -18.64
C GLN A 427 49.11 -55.82 -19.14
N GLU A 428 49.27 -54.50 -19.17
CA GLU A 428 50.53 -53.83 -19.59
C GLU A 428 51.74 -54.32 -18.76
N HIS A 429 51.58 -54.45 -17.44
CA HIS A 429 52.65 -54.87 -16.54
C HIS A 429 52.96 -56.37 -16.63
N CYS A 430 51.96 -57.21 -16.92
CA CYS A 430 52.12 -58.65 -17.05
C CYS A 430 52.62 -59.11 -18.43
N GLU A 431 52.35 -58.38 -19.51
CA GLU A 431 52.84 -58.71 -20.86
C GLU A 431 54.38 -58.80 -20.92
N VAL A 432 55.07 -57.92 -20.19
CA VAL A 432 56.55 -57.84 -20.15
C VAL A 432 57.13 -58.69 -19.01
N CYS A 433 56.31 -59.43 -18.26
CA CYS A 433 56.74 -60.21 -17.11
C CYS A 433 57.14 -61.65 -17.52
N PRO A 434 58.38 -62.11 -17.21
CA PRO A 434 58.84 -63.45 -17.59
C PRO A 434 58.09 -64.58 -16.88
N VAL A 435 57.38 -64.28 -15.78
CA VAL A 435 56.64 -65.25 -14.95
C VAL A 435 55.12 -65.21 -15.20
N SER A 436 54.66 -64.41 -16.18
CA SER A 436 53.24 -64.15 -16.45
C SER A 436 52.42 -65.42 -16.73
N LYS A 437 52.98 -66.37 -17.50
CA LYS A 437 52.31 -67.65 -17.82
C LYS A 437 52.03 -68.53 -16.58
N MET A 438 52.77 -68.34 -15.50
CA MET A 438 52.60 -69.07 -14.24
C MET A 438 51.61 -68.36 -13.30
N CYS A 439 51.51 -67.02 -13.39
CA CYS A 439 50.51 -66.23 -12.66
C CYS A 439 49.11 -66.33 -13.26
N TRP A 440 49.00 -66.45 -14.60
CA TRP A 440 47.74 -66.46 -15.35
C TRP A 440 47.28 -67.87 -15.82
N GLY A 441 48.02 -68.93 -15.49
CA GLY A 441 47.74 -70.30 -15.93
C GLY A 441 46.91 -71.14 -14.95
N LYS A 442 45.96 -71.93 -15.50
CA LYS A 442 45.06 -72.93 -14.86
C LYS A 442 44.00 -72.46 -13.85
N GLU A 443 44.02 -71.23 -13.33
CA GLU A 443 42.96 -70.68 -12.46
C GLU A 443 42.48 -69.29 -12.92
N TYR A 444 42.01 -69.17 -14.18
CA TYR A 444 41.54 -67.89 -14.72
C TYR A 444 40.31 -67.32 -13.97
N VAL A 445 39.51 -68.18 -13.33
CA VAL A 445 38.22 -67.83 -12.68
C VAL A 445 38.38 -67.07 -11.35
N SER A 446 39.59 -67.00 -10.76
CA SER A 446 39.85 -66.28 -9.48
C SER A 446 40.55 -64.92 -9.63
N SER A 447 40.67 -64.40 -10.86
CA SER A 447 41.51 -63.23 -11.18
C SER A 447 40.82 -61.86 -11.00
N GLU A 448 39.48 -61.80 -10.93
CA GLU A 448 38.75 -60.54 -10.74
C GLU A 448 38.69 -60.08 -9.27
N GLU A 449 38.70 -61.01 -8.32
CA GLU A 449 38.63 -60.72 -6.87
C GLU A 449 39.80 -59.83 -6.39
N PRO A 450 41.06 -60.09 -6.79
CA PRO A 450 42.18 -59.14 -6.68
C PRO A 450 41.89 -57.71 -7.13
N VAL A 451 41.32 -57.57 -8.32
CA VAL A 451 41.09 -56.30 -8.98
C VAL A 451 39.95 -55.56 -8.26
N MET A 452 38.92 -56.27 -7.81
CA MET A 452 37.85 -55.70 -6.99
C MET A 452 38.37 -55.18 -5.64
N ILE A 453 39.23 -55.92 -4.95
CA ILE A 453 39.81 -55.47 -3.67
C ILE A 453 40.63 -54.19 -3.87
N LEU A 454 41.47 -54.15 -4.90
CA LEU A 454 42.26 -52.97 -5.26
C LEU A 454 41.38 -51.78 -5.69
N THR A 455 40.30 -52.06 -6.43
CA THR A 455 39.32 -51.05 -6.86
C THR A 455 38.66 -50.40 -5.64
N LYS A 456 38.21 -51.22 -4.68
CA LYS A 456 37.59 -50.73 -3.45
C LYS A 456 38.57 -49.92 -2.60
N GLN A 457 39.80 -50.40 -2.44
CA GLN A 457 40.85 -49.66 -1.72
C GLN A 457 41.17 -48.31 -2.36
N LEU A 458 41.32 -48.24 -3.70
CA LEU A 458 41.56 -46.96 -4.39
C LEU A 458 40.38 -46.01 -4.29
N LYS A 459 39.14 -46.53 -4.32
CA LYS A 459 37.92 -45.73 -4.18
C LYS A 459 37.79 -45.12 -2.78
N GLU A 460 38.11 -45.89 -1.73
CA GLU A 460 37.94 -45.47 -0.33
C GLU A 460 39.13 -44.64 0.18
N GLN A 461 40.37 -45.10 -0.06
CA GLN A 461 41.58 -44.50 0.51
C GLN A 461 42.31 -43.55 -0.45
N GLY A 462 42.01 -43.62 -1.76
CA GLY A 462 42.61 -42.75 -2.78
C GLY A 462 44.08 -43.04 -3.10
N LYS A 463 44.68 -44.02 -2.44
CA LYS A 463 46.05 -44.50 -2.64
C LYS A 463 46.15 -45.93 -2.10
N ILE A 464 46.95 -46.76 -2.74
CA ILE A 464 47.32 -48.08 -2.24
C ILE A 464 48.69 -47.99 -1.56
N LYS A 465 48.81 -48.51 -0.33
CA LYS A 465 50.10 -48.79 0.30
C LYS A 465 50.36 -50.30 0.27
N GLU A 466 51.63 -50.68 0.16
CA GLU A 466 52.03 -52.09 0.14
C GLU A 466 51.67 -52.84 1.43
N ASP A 467 51.67 -52.12 2.57
CA ASP A 467 51.38 -52.68 3.90
C ASP A 467 49.87 -52.90 4.14
N ASP A 468 49.01 -52.24 3.36
CA ASP A 468 47.54 -52.29 3.52
C ASP A 468 46.91 -53.49 2.76
N LEU A 469 47.72 -54.29 2.06
CA LEU A 469 47.30 -55.47 1.31
C LEU A 469 47.70 -56.75 2.02
N SER A 470 46.76 -57.69 2.15
CA SER A 470 47.01 -58.99 2.78
C SER A 470 48.17 -59.71 2.08
N GLY A 471 48.98 -60.44 2.85
CA GLY A 471 50.20 -61.11 2.36
C GLY A 471 50.00 -62.05 1.16
N GLN A 472 48.75 -62.40 0.82
CA GLN A 472 48.39 -63.19 -0.36
C GLN A 472 48.78 -62.51 -1.70
N PHE A 473 48.80 -61.18 -1.78
CA PHE A 473 49.21 -60.44 -2.99
C PHE A 473 50.74 -60.34 -3.14
N ARG A 474 51.43 -60.12 -2.01
CA ARG A 474 52.88 -59.93 -1.95
C ARG A 474 53.66 -61.20 -2.31
N MET A 475 53.07 -62.38 -2.06
CA MET A 475 53.72 -63.68 -2.29
C MET A 475 53.69 -64.15 -3.76
N LYS A 476 52.84 -63.56 -4.62
CA LYS A 476 52.62 -64.04 -6.00
C LYS A 476 53.29 -63.19 -7.09
N CYS A 477 53.58 -61.91 -6.84
CA CYS A 477 54.17 -61.01 -7.83
C CYS A 477 55.52 -60.46 -7.36
N THR A 478 56.60 -60.78 -8.07
CA THR A 478 57.96 -60.28 -7.78
C THR A 478 58.14 -58.79 -8.09
N ARG A 479 57.21 -58.19 -8.86
CA ARG A 479 57.21 -56.78 -9.26
C ARG A 479 56.00 -56.00 -8.69
N PHE A 480 55.49 -56.42 -7.54
CA PHE A 480 54.28 -55.87 -6.95
C PHE A 480 54.42 -54.37 -6.60
N SER A 481 55.56 -53.97 -6.04
CA SER A 481 55.85 -52.57 -5.68
C SER A 481 55.75 -51.63 -6.89
N SER A 482 56.33 -52.04 -8.01
CA SER A 482 56.27 -51.30 -9.28
C SER A 482 54.85 -51.20 -9.84
N LEU A 483 54.01 -52.23 -9.66
CA LEU A 483 52.59 -52.19 -10.05
C LEU A 483 51.80 -51.20 -9.18
N VAL A 484 51.99 -51.24 -7.86
CA VAL A 484 51.33 -50.33 -6.91
C VAL A 484 51.70 -48.87 -7.19
N GLU A 485 52.96 -48.60 -7.52
CA GLU A 485 53.40 -47.26 -7.91
C GLU A 485 52.70 -46.78 -9.20
N GLN A 486 52.65 -47.62 -10.24
CA GLN A 486 51.98 -47.29 -11.50
C GLN A 486 50.47 -47.06 -11.32
N LEU A 487 49.80 -47.90 -10.53
CA LEU A 487 48.38 -47.74 -10.19
C LEU A 487 48.13 -46.42 -9.46
N ASN A 488 48.98 -46.07 -8.50
CA ASN A 488 48.88 -44.80 -7.77
C ASN A 488 49.15 -43.58 -8.68
N VAL A 489 50.02 -43.68 -9.68
CA VAL A 489 50.24 -42.61 -10.67
C VAL A 489 49.02 -42.47 -11.58
N ARG A 490 48.56 -43.55 -12.21
CA ARG A 490 47.40 -43.55 -13.12
C ARG A 490 46.12 -43.09 -12.43
N TYR A 491 45.88 -43.51 -11.20
CA TYR A 491 44.74 -43.04 -10.40
C TYR A 491 44.84 -41.55 -10.05
N ARG A 492 46.04 -41.05 -9.71
CA ARG A 492 46.26 -39.61 -9.48
C ARG A 492 45.98 -38.80 -10.73
N ASP A 493 46.42 -39.24 -11.90
CA ASP A 493 46.20 -38.53 -13.16
C ASP A 493 44.72 -38.55 -13.57
N MET A 494 44.05 -39.70 -13.42
CA MET A 494 42.61 -39.83 -13.68
C MET A 494 41.78 -38.91 -12.78
N ARG A 495 42.13 -38.86 -11.48
CA ARG A 495 41.49 -37.95 -10.52
C ARG A 495 41.79 -36.48 -10.82
N LYS A 496 43.03 -36.15 -11.20
CA LYS A 496 43.39 -34.78 -11.63
C LYS A 496 42.60 -34.31 -12.84
N ARG A 497 42.45 -35.16 -13.86
CA ARG A 497 41.63 -34.85 -15.04
C ARG A 497 40.19 -34.55 -14.66
N ARG A 498 39.57 -35.39 -13.82
CA ARG A 498 38.20 -35.12 -13.33
C ARG A 498 38.06 -33.83 -12.55
N ILE A 499 39.03 -33.51 -11.68
CA ILE A 499 39.01 -32.23 -10.94
C ILE A 499 39.12 -31.06 -11.91
N HIS A 500 39.88 -31.20 -12.99
CA HIS A 500 40.03 -30.17 -14.02
C HIS A 500 38.77 -30.02 -14.89
N ASP A 501 38.12 -31.13 -15.23
CA ASP A 501 36.91 -31.16 -16.06
C ASP A 501 35.64 -30.76 -15.27
N ASP A 502 35.71 -30.71 -13.93
CA ASP A 502 34.58 -30.35 -13.08
C ASP A 502 34.40 -28.84 -12.94
N GLY A 503 33.52 -28.27 -13.76
CA GLY A 503 33.07 -26.88 -13.64
C GLY A 503 31.99 -26.64 -12.57
N THR A 504 31.43 -27.69 -11.94
CA THR A 504 30.28 -27.54 -11.02
C THR A 504 30.67 -26.94 -9.67
N ASP A 505 31.94 -27.09 -9.27
CA ASP A 505 32.49 -26.47 -8.07
C ASP A 505 32.53 -24.94 -8.17
N ILE A 506 32.89 -24.44 -9.35
CA ILE A 506 32.93 -23.01 -9.66
C ILE A 506 31.51 -22.45 -9.62
N LEU A 507 30.56 -23.14 -10.26
CA LEU A 507 29.15 -22.76 -10.23
C LEU A 507 28.61 -22.71 -8.79
N ALA A 508 28.95 -23.69 -7.95
CA ALA A 508 28.56 -23.68 -6.53
C ALA A 508 29.05 -22.42 -5.82
N ALA A 509 30.33 -22.06 -5.99
CA ALA A 509 30.91 -20.86 -5.41
C ALA A 509 30.24 -19.57 -5.92
N GLU A 510 29.95 -19.48 -7.22
CA GLU A 510 29.27 -18.33 -7.83
C GLU A 510 27.85 -18.13 -7.29
N TYR A 511 27.07 -19.21 -7.19
CA TYR A 511 25.71 -19.14 -6.63
C TYR A 511 25.70 -18.79 -5.14
N SER A 512 26.71 -19.26 -4.39
CA SER A 512 26.89 -18.87 -2.99
C SER A 512 27.17 -17.36 -2.85
N ALA A 513 28.07 -16.83 -3.69
CA ALA A 513 28.37 -15.41 -3.71
C ALA A 513 27.13 -14.58 -4.09
N LEU A 514 26.37 -15.01 -5.10
CA LEU A 514 25.12 -14.33 -5.50
C LEU A 514 24.08 -14.32 -4.37
N ALA A 515 23.90 -15.44 -3.67
CA ALA A 515 23.02 -15.51 -2.50
C ALA A 515 23.47 -14.54 -1.39
N GLY A 516 24.78 -14.47 -1.12
CA GLY A 516 25.36 -13.50 -0.20
C GLY A 516 25.03 -12.06 -0.56
N LEU A 517 25.24 -11.66 -1.83
CA LEU A 517 24.91 -10.33 -2.32
C LEU A 517 23.42 -10.01 -2.19
N LEU A 518 22.54 -10.97 -2.49
CA LEU A 518 21.10 -10.78 -2.35
C LEU A 518 20.69 -10.58 -0.89
N ASN A 519 21.27 -11.32 0.05
CA ASN A 519 21.03 -11.09 1.47
C ASN A 519 21.50 -9.70 1.91
N GLU A 520 22.70 -9.28 1.51
CA GLU A 520 23.22 -7.96 1.86
C GLU A 520 22.33 -6.83 1.29
N THR A 521 21.79 -6.99 0.08
CA THR A 521 20.82 -6.03 -0.47
C THR A 521 19.50 -5.99 0.31
N ALA A 522 19.05 -7.14 0.83
CA ALA A 522 17.83 -7.22 1.64
C ALA A 522 18.01 -6.60 3.03
N ASP A 523 19.20 -6.75 3.61
CA ASP A 523 19.57 -6.15 4.89
C ASP A 523 19.75 -4.62 4.74
N GLY A 524 20.39 -4.18 3.65
CA GLY A 524 20.50 -2.75 3.31
C GLY A 524 19.14 -2.06 3.18
N LEU A 525 18.12 -2.75 2.65
CA LEU A 525 16.75 -2.23 2.60
C LEU A 525 16.12 -2.01 3.99
N GLU A 526 16.50 -2.80 5.00
CA GLU A 526 16.01 -2.67 6.38
C GLU A 526 16.71 -1.55 7.15
N GLU A 527 18.04 -1.45 7.03
CA GLU A 527 18.81 -0.37 7.66
C GLU A 527 18.43 1.00 7.08
N ASN A 528 18.16 1.06 5.76
CA ASN A 528 17.61 2.23 5.10
C ASN A 528 16.25 2.66 5.66
N ALA A 529 15.39 1.70 5.99
CA ALA A 529 14.09 1.99 6.58
C ALA A 529 14.18 2.51 8.03
N ALA A 530 15.15 2.04 8.81
CA ALA A 530 15.36 2.45 10.20
C ALA A 530 15.95 3.88 10.32
N ASN A 531 17.02 4.18 9.57
CA ASN A 531 17.67 5.50 9.58
C ASN A 531 16.75 6.62 9.07
N ASN A 532 15.74 6.28 8.26
CA ASN A 532 14.76 7.24 7.79
C ASN A 532 13.94 7.88 8.94
N ALA A 533 13.77 7.24 10.09
CA ALA A 533 12.95 7.81 11.17
C ALA A 533 13.54 9.11 11.75
N ASP A 534 14.86 9.12 12.00
CA ASP A 534 15.58 10.31 12.48
C ASP A 534 15.64 11.38 11.39
N TYR A 535 15.96 10.97 10.16
CA TYR A 535 15.98 11.87 9.00
C TYR A 535 14.62 12.50 8.68
N ILE A 536 13.52 11.80 8.88
CA ILE A 536 12.15 12.35 8.77
C ILE A 536 11.93 13.44 9.82
N THR A 537 12.46 13.26 11.02
CA THR A 537 12.35 14.25 12.11
C THR A 537 13.16 15.49 11.77
N TYR A 538 14.41 15.35 11.35
CA TYR A 538 15.25 16.48 10.91
C TYR A 538 14.68 17.22 9.69
N ALA A 539 14.14 16.49 8.71
CA ALA A 539 13.47 17.10 7.57
C ALA A 539 12.23 17.90 8.00
N ARG A 540 11.44 17.36 8.94
CA ARG A 540 10.27 18.08 9.46
C ARG A 540 10.68 19.36 10.19
N GLU A 541 11.67 19.28 11.06
CA GLU A 541 12.19 20.46 11.77
C GLU A 541 12.73 21.52 10.80
N ALA A 542 13.46 21.11 9.76
CA ALA A 542 13.95 22.03 8.73
C ALA A 542 12.80 22.72 7.96
N LEU A 543 11.76 21.97 7.61
CA LEU A 543 10.58 22.50 6.91
C LEU A 543 9.77 23.46 7.78
N GLU A 544 9.58 23.13 9.06
CA GLU A 544 8.90 23.99 10.04
C GLU A 544 9.68 25.30 10.28
N GLN A 545 11.02 25.26 10.33
CA GLN A 545 11.85 26.46 10.47
C GLN A 545 11.80 27.38 9.23
N LEU A 546 11.59 26.81 8.04
CA LEU A 546 11.47 27.54 6.79
C LEU A 546 10.04 28.05 6.51
N ASP A 547 9.08 27.78 7.41
CA ASP A 547 7.65 28.07 7.22
C ASP A 547 7.10 27.49 5.89
N LEU A 548 7.62 26.30 5.52
CA LEU A 548 7.19 25.57 4.34
C LEU A 548 6.21 24.48 4.76
N ASP A 549 4.97 24.59 4.28
CA ASP A 549 3.92 23.59 4.47
C ASP A 549 3.79 22.68 3.23
N PRO A 550 4.54 21.57 3.13
CA PRO A 550 4.41 20.66 2.00
C PRO A 550 3.15 19.79 2.12
N VAL A 551 2.64 19.35 0.96
CA VAL A 551 1.57 18.34 0.91
C VAL A 551 2.09 17.01 1.46
N THR A 552 3.32 16.65 1.12
CA THR A 552 4.04 15.49 1.67
C THR A 552 5.54 15.63 1.42
N PHE A 553 6.35 14.90 2.17
CA PHE A 553 7.78 14.79 1.90
C PHE A 553 8.25 13.36 2.13
N ALA A 554 9.29 12.96 1.41
CA ALA A 554 9.93 11.67 1.51
C ALA A 554 11.42 11.88 1.77
N VAL A 555 11.96 11.10 2.71
CA VAL A 555 13.40 11.06 2.96
C VAL A 555 13.89 9.66 2.68
N TYR A 556 14.99 9.56 1.95
CA TYR A 556 15.62 8.29 1.60
C TYR A 556 17.12 8.50 1.40
N GLY A 557 17.89 7.42 1.41
CA GLY A 557 19.36 7.45 1.30
C GLY A 557 20.03 7.45 2.68
N GLN A 558 21.01 6.57 2.85
CA GLN A 558 21.67 6.31 4.13
C GLN A 558 22.90 7.18 4.35
N ARG A 559 23.81 7.17 3.37
CA ARG A 559 25.09 7.89 3.42
C ARG A 559 24.96 9.33 2.88
N SER A 560 24.10 9.47 1.89
CA SER A 560 23.75 10.72 1.22
C SER A 560 22.23 10.89 1.32
N PRO A 561 21.72 11.50 2.40
CA PRO A 561 20.28 11.72 2.55
C PRO A 561 19.77 12.60 1.42
N VAL A 562 18.67 12.16 0.82
CA VAL A 562 17.91 12.87 -0.20
C VAL A 562 16.52 13.13 0.37
N VAL A 563 16.09 14.39 0.30
CA VAL A 563 14.77 14.80 0.76
C VAL A 563 13.99 15.33 -0.44
N ASP A 564 12.92 14.63 -0.79
CA ASP A 564 11.96 15.04 -1.82
C ASP A 564 10.73 15.66 -1.14
N VAL A 565 10.46 16.91 -1.44
CA VAL A 565 9.37 17.70 -0.86
C VAL A 565 8.35 18.00 -1.96
N PHE A 566 7.11 17.57 -1.76
CA PHE A 566 6.04 17.65 -2.76
C PHE A 566 5.03 18.75 -2.43
N GLY A 567 4.54 19.43 -3.47
CA GLY A 567 3.51 20.47 -3.33
C GLY A 567 4.06 21.86 -3.01
N VAL A 568 5.37 22.04 -3.08
CA VAL A 568 6.02 23.35 -2.93
C VAL A 568 6.22 23.93 -4.33
N SER A 569 5.55 25.05 -4.60
CA SER A 569 5.75 25.80 -5.85
C SER A 569 6.94 26.73 -5.68
N PRO A 570 7.94 26.73 -6.57
CA PRO A 570 9.13 27.58 -6.42
C PRO A 570 8.82 29.07 -6.37
N GLU A 571 7.71 29.50 -6.98
CA GLU A 571 7.20 30.88 -6.95
C GLU A 571 6.65 31.31 -5.58
N ARG A 572 6.35 30.35 -4.68
CA ARG A 572 5.74 30.60 -3.37
C ARG A 572 6.70 30.38 -2.21
N ILE A 573 7.97 30.08 -2.49
CA ILE A 573 8.96 29.88 -1.44
C ILE A 573 9.46 31.26 -1.00
N PRO A 574 9.26 31.65 0.27
CA PRO A 574 9.64 32.98 0.75
C PRO A 574 11.16 33.12 0.98
N CYS A 575 11.91 32.00 0.92
CA CYS A 575 13.32 31.91 1.30
C CYS A 575 14.23 31.80 0.08
N SER A 576 15.48 32.22 0.21
CA SER A 576 16.49 31.98 -0.83
C SER A 576 16.88 30.49 -0.91
N PRO A 577 17.31 29.98 -2.09
CA PRO A 577 17.84 28.62 -2.21
C PRO A 577 19.00 28.30 -1.23
N GLU A 578 19.75 29.33 -0.85
CA GLU A 578 20.88 29.25 0.08
C GLU A 578 20.41 29.10 1.53
N GLU A 579 19.38 29.84 1.94
CA GLU A 579 18.74 29.69 3.26
C GLU A 579 18.17 28.28 3.45
N ILE A 580 17.48 27.76 2.44
CA ILE A 580 16.94 26.39 2.47
C ILE A 580 18.08 25.40 2.68
N SER A 581 19.16 25.54 1.91
CA SER A 581 20.34 24.68 2.05
C SER A 581 20.98 24.81 3.44
N ALA A 582 21.05 26.02 4.00
CA ALA A 582 21.64 26.25 5.33
C ALA A 582 20.81 25.58 6.44
N VAL A 583 19.49 25.76 6.43
CA VAL A 583 18.59 25.16 7.44
C VAL A 583 18.63 23.63 7.38
N PHE A 584 18.51 23.05 6.18
CA PHE A 584 18.67 21.60 6.01
C PHE A 584 20.04 21.13 6.49
N SER A 585 21.10 21.93 6.27
CA SER A 585 22.44 21.55 6.72
C SER A 585 22.59 21.54 8.24
N THR A 586 21.95 22.49 8.92
CA THR A 586 21.93 22.57 10.38
C THR A 586 21.12 21.42 10.99
N SER A 587 19.92 21.14 10.48
CA SER A 587 19.06 20.08 11.02
C SER A 587 19.65 18.69 10.85
N PHE A 588 20.29 18.40 9.70
CA PHE A 588 20.89 17.10 9.43
C PHE A 588 22.35 16.97 9.91
N GLY A 589 22.98 18.07 10.34
CA GLY A 589 24.40 18.08 10.72
C GLY A 589 25.38 17.81 9.56
N CYS A 590 24.96 18.00 8.31
CA CYS A 590 25.82 17.82 7.12
C CYS A 590 25.50 18.85 6.04
N GLN A 591 26.46 19.23 5.18
CA GLN A 591 26.21 20.24 4.16
C GLN A 591 25.27 19.72 3.07
N PHE A 592 24.21 20.46 2.77
CA PHE A 592 23.33 20.26 1.62
C PHE A 592 23.73 21.13 0.44
N ALA A 593 23.39 20.68 -0.77
CA ALA A 593 23.48 21.47 -1.99
C ALA A 593 22.20 22.31 -2.16
N SER A 594 22.26 23.31 -3.05
CA SER A 594 21.10 24.12 -3.40
C SER A 594 19.93 23.24 -3.88
N PRO A 595 18.68 23.59 -3.54
CA PRO A 595 17.49 22.85 -3.95
C PRO A 595 17.40 22.72 -5.47
N SER A 596 17.05 21.52 -5.92
CA SER A 596 16.70 21.26 -7.32
C SER A 596 15.18 21.11 -7.45
N PHE A 597 14.58 21.72 -8.46
CA PHE A 597 13.13 21.64 -8.69
C PHE A 597 12.84 20.75 -9.89
N ILE A 598 12.05 19.70 -9.66
CA ILE A 598 11.65 18.72 -10.68
C ILE A 598 10.15 18.88 -10.91
N TYR A 599 9.77 19.12 -12.16
CA TYR A 599 8.37 19.23 -12.57
C TYR A 599 7.92 17.93 -13.25
N ARG A 600 6.88 17.30 -12.73
CA ARG A 600 6.21 16.14 -13.37
C ARG A 600 4.70 16.30 -13.29
N ASP A 601 4.01 16.14 -14.42
CA ASP A 601 2.55 16.09 -14.50
C ASP A 601 1.83 17.27 -13.82
N GLY A 602 2.39 18.48 -13.92
CA GLY A 602 1.82 19.69 -13.32
C GLY A 602 2.10 19.88 -11.82
N ASN A 603 2.85 18.96 -11.19
CA ASN A 603 3.29 19.08 -9.81
C ASN A 603 4.79 19.40 -9.73
N ALA A 604 5.14 20.40 -8.90
CA ALA A 604 6.52 20.73 -8.56
C ALA A 604 6.98 19.93 -7.33
N MET A 605 8.17 19.35 -7.43
CA MET A 605 8.87 18.67 -6.33
C MET A 605 10.21 19.37 -6.11
N MET A 606 10.48 19.77 -4.87
CA MET A 606 11.77 20.28 -4.44
C MET A 606 12.60 19.13 -3.90
N ARG A 607 13.80 18.95 -4.43
CA ARG A 607 14.74 17.91 -4.03
C ARG A 607 15.98 18.53 -3.41
N MET A 608 16.23 18.16 -2.17
CA MET A 608 17.44 18.47 -1.41
C MET A 608 18.36 17.25 -1.40
N LYS A 609 19.63 17.48 -1.73
CA LYS A 609 20.69 16.44 -1.66
C LYS A 609 21.86 16.95 -0.84
N LYS A 610 22.54 16.03 -0.16
CA LYS A 610 23.83 16.33 0.47
C LYS A 610 24.83 16.85 -0.56
N LYS A 611 25.59 17.87 -0.20
CA LYS A 611 26.65 18.46 -1.03
C LYS A 611 27.86 17.53 -1.04
N ARG A 612 28.42 17.29 -2.23
CA ARG A 612 29.68 16.54 -2.38
C ARG A 612 30.85 17.41 -1.92
N ASN A 613 31.71 16.86 -1.06
CA ASN A 613 32.91 17.56 -0.59
C ASN A 613 34.04 17.60 -1.63
N PHE A 614 34.04 16.66 -2.57
CA PHE A 614 35.07 16.49 -3.59
C PHE A 614 34.42 16.38 -4.97
N SER A 615 35.08 16.96 -5.97
CA SER A 615 34.81 16.71 -7.39
C SER A 615 35.92 15.82 -7.93
N LEU A 616 35.58 14.89 -8.82
CA LEU A 616 36.52 13.92 -9.37
C LEU A 616 36.65 14.14 -10.88
N GLU A 617 37.89 14.23 -11.35
CA GLU A 617 38.22 14.20 -12.77
C GLU A 617 38.99 12.91 -13.07
N CYS A 618 38.53 12.17 -14.08
CA CYS A 618 39.06 10.84 -14.39
C CYS A 618 39.65 10.82 -15.79
N ALA A 619 40.85 10.27 -15.91
CA ALA A 619 41.51 10.03 -17.19
C ALA A 619 42.06 8.59 -17.22
N LYS A 620 42.07 7.98 -18.41
CA LYS A 620 42.71 6.68 -18.62
C LYS A 620 43.56 6.70 -19.88
N ALA A 621 44.67 5.96 -19.81
CA ALA A 621 45.52 5.65 -20.94
C ALA A 621 45.67 4.12 -21.02
N SER A 622 45.68 3.57 -22.23
CA SER A 622 45.90 2.14 -22.46
C SER A 622 46.93 1.95 -23.56
N ARG A 623 47.69 0.84 -23.49
CA ARG A 623 48.71 0.51 -24.48
C ARG A 623 48.69 -0.98 -24.75
N ALA A 624 48.43 -1.36 -26.00
CA ALA A 624 48.49 -2.76 -26.41
C ALA A 624 49.95 -3.28 -26.39
N LYS A 625 50.09 -4.59 -26.15
CA LYS A 625 51.35 -5.31 -26.31
C LYS A 625 51.88 -5.15 -27.74
N ARG A 626 53.19 -5.05 -27.91
CA ARG A 626 53.82 -4.91 -29.23
C ARG A 626 53.43 -6.08 -30.14
N GLY A 627 52.84 -5.77 -31.30
CA GLY A 627 52.36 -6.74 -32.28
C GLY A 627 50.87 -7.07 -32.18
N GLU A 628 50.18 -6.60 -31.15
CA GLU A 628 48.74 -6.76 -30.96
C GLU A 628 48.00 -5.45 -31.28
N CYS A 629 46.78 -5.57 -31.80
CA CYS A 629 45.94 -4.41 -32.11
C CYS A 629 45.12 -3.93 -30.91
N LEU A 630 44.91 -4.78 -29.90
CA LEU A 630 44.04 -4.55 -28.76
C LEU A 630 44.79 -4.78 -27.44
N ASN A 631 44.50 -3.94 -26.45
CA ASN A 631 44.99 -4.14 -25.08
C ASN A 631 44.10 -5.17 -24.36
N GLY A 632 44.73 -6.08 -23.62
CA GLY A 632 44.03 -7.03 -22.75
C GLY A 632 43.41 -6.34 -21.54
N ASP A 633 44.03 -5.28 -21.04
CA ASP A 633 43.60 -4.62 -19.82
C ASP A 633 42.44 -3.64 -20.07
N SER A 634 41.50 -3.57 -19.13
CA SER A 634 40.36 -2.67 -19.14
C SER A 634 40.25 -1.86 -17.85
N VAL A 635 39.90 -0.57 -17.98
CA VAL A 635 39.59 0.32 -16.85
C VAL A 635 38.18 0.89 -16.99
N ASN A 636 37.38 0.72 -15.94
CA ASN A 636 36.04 1.29 -15.80
C ASN A 636 35.99 2.25 -14.60
N PHE A 637 35.28 3.35 -14.80
CA PHE A 637 34.97 4.36 -13.78
C PHE A 637 33.46 4.47 -13.69
N PHE A 638 32.90 4.39 -12.48
CA PHE A 638 31.46 4.53 -12.27
C PHE A 638 31.15 5.03 -10.85
N GLU A 639 29.93 5.54 -10.67
CA GLU A 639 29.40 5.97 -9.38
C GLU A 639 28.15 5.16 -9.04
N ASN A 640 27.96 4.87 -7.75
CA ASN A 640 26.73 4.27 -7.24
C ASN A 640 25.76 5.36 -6.71
N ASP A 641 24.49 5.01 -6.51
CA ASP A 641 23.41 5.87 -6.01
C ASP A 641 23.71 6.47 -4.62
N ASP A 642 24.63 5.86 -3.85
CA ASP A 642 25.12 6.36 -2.56
C ASP A 642 26.27 7.40 -2.68
N ASP A 643 26.49 7.97 -3.87
CA ASP A 643 27.58 8.91 -4.19
C ASP A 643 28.99 8.33 -3.95
N CYS A 644 29.15 7.00 -4.03
CA CYS A 644 30.46 6.32 -3.99
C CYS A 644 31.03 6.18 -5.40
N PHE A 645 32.29 6.62 -5.59
CA PHE A 645 33.01 6.47 -6.85
C PHE A 645 33.91 5.23 -6.82
N TYR A 646 33.89 4.45 -7.90
CA TYR A 646 34.67 3.24 -8.06
C TYR A 646 35.57 3.31 -9.30
N THR A 647 36.77 2.76 -9.16
CA THR A 647 37.68 2.49 -10.28
C THR A 647 38.00 1.01 -10.28
N VAL A 648 37.75 0.37 -11.42
CA VAL A 648 38.01 -1.06 -11.61
C VAL A 648 39.04 -1.22 -12.72
N LEU A 649 40.16 -1.86 -12.40
CA LEU A 649 41.20 -2.26 -13.34
C LEU A 649 41.19 -3.79 -13.47
N CYS A 650 40.97 -4.28 -14.68
CA CYS A 650 41.04 -5.71 -15.00
C CYS A 650 42.20 -5.93 -15.98
N ASP A 651 43.22 -6.68 -15.55
CA ASP A 651 44.43 -7.00 -16.34
C ASP A 651 44.10 -7.84 -17.59
N GLY A 652 43.17 -8.80 -17.46
CA GLY A 652 42.87 -9.74 -18.55
C GLY A 652 44.01 -10.74 -18.78
N MET A 653 43.74 -12.03 -18.63
CA MET A 653 44.80 -13.02 -18.86
C MET A 653 45.08 -13.18 -20.37
N GLY A 654 46.26 -12.73 -20.82
CA GLY A 654 46.75 -12.96 -22.18
C GLY A 654 46.92 -11.69 -23.01
N SER A 655 46.81 -11.80 -24.34
CA SER A 655 46.91 -10.65 -25.24
C SER A 655 45.98 -10.82 -26.44
N GLY A 656 45.59 -9.70 -27.06
CA GLY A 656 44.72 -9.70 -28.24
C GLY A 656 43.23 -9.61 -27.90
N HIS A 657 42.39 -9.99 -28.87
CA HIS A 657 40.94 -9.78 -28.84
C HIS A 657 40.24 -10.47 -27.66
N ASP A 658 40.60 -11.72 -27.37
CA ASP A 658 39.89 -12.52 -26.37
C ASP A 658 40.20 -12.06 -24.93
N ALA A 659 41.44 -11.64 -24.68
CA ALA A 659 41.84 -11.01 -23.42
C ALA A 659 41.08 -9.68 -23.21
N ALA A 660 40.97 -8.87 -24.26
CA ALA A 660 40.23 -7.60 -24.23
C ALA A 660 38.72 -7.78 -24.03
N LEU A 661 38.13 -8.85 -24.60
CA LEU A 661 36.72 -9.17 -24.43
C LEU A 661 36.43 -9.63 -23.00
N THR A 662 37.23 -10.56 -22.49
CA THR A 662 37.05 -11.12 -21.14
C THR A 662 37.24 -10.05 -20.06
N SER A 663 38.29 -9.22 -20.14
CA SER A 663 38.52 -8.15 -19.17
C SER A 663 37.38 -7.12 -19.15
N ARG A 664 36.90 -6.68 -20.33
CA ARG A 664 35.77 -5.75 -20.45
C ARG A 664 34.48 -6.33 -19.88
N LEU A 665 34.19 -7.60 -20.16
CA LEU A 665 33.01 -8.28 -19.62
C LEU A 665 33.08 -8.39 -18.10
N SER A 666 34.23 -8.79 -17.55
CA SER A 666 34.46 -8.82 -16.10
C SER A 666 34.26 -7.44 -15.47
N GLY A 667 34.85 -6.39 -16.04
CA GLY A 667 34.70 -5.01 -15.56
C GLY A 667 33.23 -4.55 -15.58
N LEU A 668 32.48 -4.88 -16.64
CA LEU A 668 31.06 -4.55 -16.76
C LEU A 668 30.20 -5.28 -15.72
N VAL A 669 30.49 -6.55 -15.44
CA VAL A 669 29.75 -7.32 -14.42
C VAL A 669 29.97 -6.73 -13.04
N VAL A 670 31.23 -6.42 -12.69
CA VAL A 670 31.57 -5.77 -11.40
C VAL A 670 30.87 -4.41 -11.30
N GLU A 671 30.90 -3.60 -12.36
CA GLU A 671 30.19 -2.33 -12.41
C GLU A 671 28.70 -2.49 -12.10
N ARG A 672 28.01 -3.44 -12.76
CA ARG A 672 26.58 -3.66 -12.54
C ARG A 672 26.25 -4.16 -11.14
N LEU A 673 27.06 -5.07 -10.59
CA LEU A 673 26.87 -5.56 -9.23
C LEU A 673 27.06 -4.43 -8.21
N MET A 674 28.14 -3.66 -8.33
CA MET A 674 28.47 -2.57 -7.40
C MET A 674 27.54 -1.36 -7.53
N THR A 675 26.83 -1.20 -8.65
CA THR A 675 25.77 -0.20 -8.81
C THR A 675 24.46 -0.65 -8.14
N CYS A 676 24.23 -1.95 -7.97
CA CYS A 676 23.00 -2.47 -7.35
C CYS A 676 23.14 -2.74 -5.84
N VAL A 677 24.36 -2.97 -5.36
CA VAL A 677 24.62 -3.31 -3.97
C VAL A 677 25.06 -2.06 -3.21
N SER A 678 24.24 -1.64 -2.26
CA SER A 678 24.58 -0.61 -1.27
C SER A 678 25.37 -1.29 -0.16
N THR A 679 26.69 -1.49 -0.34
CA THR A 679 27.55 -2.08 0.69
C THR A 679 28.22 -0.99 1.52
N LYS A 680 28.01 -1.05 2.85
CA LYS A 680 28.91 -0.46 3.84
C LYS A 680 30.13 -1.35 4.12
N SER A 681 30.15 -2.60 3.68
CA SER A 681 31.21 -3.58 3.99
C SER A 681 32.22 -3.73 2.85
N ALA A 682 33.11 -2.77 2.73
CA ALA A 682 34.42 -3.01 2.12
C ALA A 682 35.49 -2.52 3.09
N THR A 683 35.70 -3.30 4.15
CA THR A 683 36.92 -3.33 4.97
C THR A 683 37.31 -4.77 5.18
#